data_AF-A0A4Q7UVU5-F1
#
_entry.id   AF-A0A4Q7UVU5-F1
#
_cell.length_a   1.000
_cell.length_b   1.000
_cell.length_c   1.000
_cell.angle_alpha   90.00
_cell.angle_beta   90.00
_cell.angle_gamma   90.00
#
_symmetry.space_group_name_H-M   'P 1'
#
loop_
_entity.id
_entity.type
_entity.pdbx_description
1 polymer ?
#
loop_
_entity_poly.entity_id
_entity_poly.type
_entity_poly.pdbx_seq_one_letter_code
_entity_poly.pdbx_strand_id
1 'polypeptide(L)'
;MRKGPRPDDATTAGPDVPTSGVVTPAGTDGADNAAALDTLMVDGALGPGHRLIPVGSGARLAGRLLRRPGAVASRTRELTAELAEVAVGRSTRTSAKRDRRFTDPAWSSNPVLRRIVQAYLAAGGSARALLADAGLDWRDRTRLELAVDNVIAGLAPSNNPLVNPSAWKAVIDSGGGSIVTGLRNLVTDLVSAPRIPAMVRPDAYEVGVDLAVTPGAVVLRTETFELIRYAPQTATVATRPVLVVPPVINKYYLVDLAPGRSLAEFLVQGGQQVLVVSWRNPDARHREWDLDTYGRAIEDALDAALAVTGADAATLLGFCSGGTLQSITLAALAHRGQLGKVAGFAVAVCVLDQTRAGVGAALVDDTTAKAAVAASRARGYLDGRTLAEVFAWLKPDDLVWSYWVNNYLLGRDPARFDILFWNADTTRMAAGLHRDFIELALTNALVSPGTATMSGRPVDLSDIDVDGYVVAGATDHICPWQSCYRSAGLFGGTTRFVLSTGGHIAATVNPPGNPRSSFQAGEDVGDPAVTVVRFDPPGAGGSPLPGRPYRMRGLALAMTGLLDTLGHERVDVLGISWGGAVAQQFAHTAGDRCRRLVLVATGTGSLMVPAGPGVLATMATPRRHLDPGFLRRVAPGIYGGVARDDPERVVAIMRRHSRGGSWRGYACQLLAGAGWTSLAFLPRLRQPTLVLAGDDDPIIPLANAHIMTTLIPGARLHVYRGGHIDLVAAPERLAPVVEEFLGHRTPTPDSPRPREDLT
;
A
#
# COMPACT_ATOMS: atom_id res chain seq x y z
N MET A 1 -25.02 -52.47 49.05
CA MET A 1 -26.21 -53.34 49.25
C MET A 1 -27.33 -52.84 48.35
N ARG A 2 -27.90 -53.76 47.56
CA ARG A 2 -29.23 -53.80 46.90
C ARG A 2 -30.02 -52.48 46.76
N LYS A 3 -30.26 -52.04 45.51
CA LYS A 3 -31.50 -52.26 44.69
C LYS A 3 -32.74 -51.65 45.37
N GLY A 4 -33.21 -50.48 44.95
CA GLY A 4 -34.09 -50.25 43.77
C GLY A 4 -35.56 -50.12 44.26
N PRO A 5 -36.60 -50.02 43.42
CA PRO A 5 -36.64 -49.66 41.99
C PRO A 5 -37.89 -48.80 41.62
N ARG A 6 -38.10 -48.36 40.36
CA ARG A 6 -39.01 -48.93 39.32
C ARG A 6 -39.94 -47.79 38.76
N PRO A 7 -40.68 -47.91 37.62
CA PRO A 7 -40.19 -48.13 36.24
C PRO A 7 -41.13 -47.60 35.10
N ASP A 8 -40.79 -47.96 33.84
CA ASP A 8 -41.66 -48.33 32.69
C ASP A 8 -42.51 -47.24 31.98
N ASP A 9 -42.67 -47.16 30.64
CA ASP A 9 -42.47 -48.09 29.49
C ASP A 9 -42.23 -47.25 28.20
N ALA A 10 -41.28 -47.56 27.30
CA ALA A 10 -41.30 -48.54 26.18
C ALA A 10 -42.30 -48.15 25.04
N THR A 11 -41.95 -48.09 23.74
CA THR A 11 -41.60 -49.21 22.83
C THR A 11 -41.15 -48.70 21.43
N THR A 12 -39.99 -49.13 20.89
CA THR A 12 -39.72 -50.04 19.71
C THR A 12 -39.91 -49.43 18.30
N ALA A 13 -39.20 -49.78 17.20
CA ALA A 13 -38.00 -50.55 16.84
C ALA A 13 -37.74 -50.30 15.31
N GLY A 14 -36.51 -50.08 14.82
CA GLY A 14 -35.75 -50.94 13.88
C GLY A 14 -36.16 -50.86 12.37
N PRO A 15 -35.36 -51.38 11.39
CA PRO A 15 -34.04 -52.02 11.49
C PRO A 15 -33.02 -51.75 10.33
N ASP A 16 -31.79 -52.23 10.56
CA ASP A 16 -30.83 -52.94 9.69
C ASP A 16 -29.94 -52.34 8.57
N VAL A 17 -28.72 -52.86 8.61
CA VAL A 17 -27.48 -52.69 7.82
C VAL A 17 -27.34 -53.90 6.88
N PRO A 18 -26.64 -53.81 5.73
CA PRO A 18 -25.41 -54.61 5.60
C PRO A 18 -24.28 -53.99 4.75
N THR A 19 -23.09 -54.52 5.01
CA THR A 19 -21.79 -54.34 4.35
C THR A 19 -21.68 -54.90 2.92
N SER A 20 -20.69 -54.36 2.20
CA SER A 20 -19.85 -54.96 1.11
C SER A 20 -19.95 -54.28 -0.26
N GLY A 21 -18.79 -53.97 -0.84
CA GLY A 21 -18.68 -53.35 -2.16
C GLY A 21 -17.32 -52.70 -2.41
N VAL A 22 -16.28 -53.53 -2.49
CA VAL A 22 -14.98 -53.17 -3.08
C VAL A 22 -15.21 -52.84 -4.56
N VAL A 23 -14.81 -51.64 -4.98
CA VAL A 23 -14.56 -51.32 -6.39
C VAL A 23 -13.21 -50.62 -6.49
N THR A 24 -12.22 -51.38 -6.94
CA THR A 24 -11.00 -50.87 -7.58
C THR A 24 -11.33 -50.08 -8.85
N PRO A 25 -10.58 -49.00 -9.13
CA PRO A 25 -10.02 -48.79 -10.45
C PRO A 25 -8.55 -49.21 -10.38
N ALA A 26 -8.23 -50.31 -11.07
CA ALA A 26 -6.87 -50.69 -11.36
C ALA A 26 -6.30 -49.82 -12.49
N GLY A 27 -5.02 -49.44 -12.38
CA GLY A 27 -4.12 -49.02 -13.46
C GLY A 27 -4.35 -47.59 -13.95
N THR A 28 -3.58 -46.59 -13.50
CA THR A 28 -2.13 -46.48 -13.76
C THR A 28 -1.43 -45.80 -12.58
N ASP A 29 -0.97 -46.61 -11.62
CA ASP A 29 0.03 -46.18 -10.65
C ASP A 29 1.40 -46.07 -11.32
N GLY A 30 2.20 -45.10 -10.87
CA GLY A 30 3.64 -45.31 -10.73
C GLY A 30 4.58 -44.31 -11.39
N ALA A 31 4.13 -43.46 -12.31
CA ALA A 31 5.03 -42.55 -13.05
C ALA A 31 5.04 -41.09 -12.54
N ASP A 32 3.93 -40.58 -11.98
CA ASP A 32 3.83 -39.14 -11.65
C ASP A 32 4.34 -38.75 -10.26
N ASN A 33 4.49 -39.71 -9.34
CA ASN A 33 5.10 -39.44 -8.02
C ASN A 33 6.64 -39.42 -8.07
N ALA A 34 7.24 -40.04 -9.09
CA ALA A 34 8.66 -39.86 -9.39
C ALA A 34 8.89 -38.49 -10.03
N ALA A 35 7.97 -38.00 -10.88
CA ALA A 35 8.07 -36.68 -11.48
C ALA A 35 8.00 -35.53 -10.46
N ALA A 36 7.19 -35.62 -9.40
CA ALA A 36 7.11 -34.58 -8.37
C ALA A 36 8.36 -34.53 -7.45
N LEU A 37 9.01 -35.67 -7.21
CA LEU A 37 10.28 -35.73 -6.48
C LEU A 37 11.48 -35.43 -7.38
N ASP A 38 11.45 -35.83 -8.65
CA ASP A 38 12.44 -35.43 -9.66
C ASP A 38 12.31 -33.94 -9.98
N THR A 39 11.14 -33.33 -9.88
CA THR A 39 11.02 -31.85 -10.00
C THR A 39 11.71 -31.14 -8.83
N LEU A 40 11.83 -31.78 -7.67
CA LEU A 40 12.56 -31.26 -6.49
C LEU A 40 14.05 -31.65 -6.47
N MET A 41 14.45 -32.74 -7.14
CA MET A 41 15.84 -33.22 -7.20
C MET A 41 16.59 -32.82 -8.49
N VAL A 42 15.88 -32.60 -9.60
CA VAL A 42 16.38 -32.01 -10.86
C VAL A 42 16.39 -30.47 -10.79
N ASP A 43 15.76 -29.89 -9.76
CA ASP A 43 15.67 -28.45 -9.47
C ASP A 43 17.02 -27.77 -9.17
N GLY A 44 18.09 -28.57 -8.98
CA GLY A 44 19.46 -28.09 -8.88
C GLY A 44 20.15 -27.81 -10.23
N ALA A 45 19.61 -28.33 -11.33
CA ALA A 45 20.29 -28.36 -12.64
C ALA A 45 19.76 -27.35 -13.68
N LEU A 46 18.56 -26.78 -13.49
CA LEU A 46 17.88 -25.95 -14.52
C LEU A 46 17.40 -24.57 -14.04
N GLY A 47 18.12 -23.90 -13.13
CA GLY A 47 18.02 -22.44 -12.91
C GLY A 47 16.67 -21.85 -12.43
N PRO A 48 16.65 -20.56 -12.03
CA PRO A 48 15.50 -19.95 -11.32
C PRO A 48 14.28 -19.60 -12.20
N GLY A 49 14.37 -19.71 -13.53
CA GLY A 49 13.33 -19.23 -14.46
C GLY A 49 12.01 -20.01 -14.45
N HIS A 50 12.02 -21.29 -14.10
CA HIS A 50 10.80 -22.11 -14.07
C HIS A 50 9.95 -21.88 -12.80
N ARG A 51 10.49 -21.16 -11.80
CA ARG A 51 9.81 -20.87 -10.52
C ARG A 51 8.70 -19.81 -10.63
N LEU A 52 8.60 -19.07 -11.74
CA LEU A 52 7.83 -17.83 -11.80
C LEU A 52 6.55 -17.89 -12.65
N ILE A 53 6.36 -18.91 -13.49
CA ILE A 53 5.10 -19.10 -14.25
C ILE A 53 4.41 -20.35 -13.72
N PRO A 54 3.51 -20.25 -12.72
CA PRO A 54 2.68 -21.38 -12.37
C PRO A 54 1.89 -21.80 -13.63
N VAL A 55 2.08 -23.05 -14.07
CA VAL A 55 1.56 -23.62 -15.33
C VAL A 55 0.08 -23.30 -15.52
N GLY A 56 -0.70 -23.28 -14.43
CA GLY A 56 -2.12 -22.91 -14.44
C GLY A 56 -2.43 -21.46 -14.86
N SER A 57 -1.64 -20.48 -14.42
CA SER A 57 -1.86 -19.05 -14.78
C SER A 57 -1.54 -18.80 -16.25
N GLY A 58 -0.49 -19.45 -16.78
CA GLY A 58 -0.14 -19.38 -18.21
C GLY A 58 -1.23 -19.94 -19.12
N ALA A 59 -1.80 -21.10 -18.76
CA ALA A 59 -2.93 -21.69 -19.51
C ALA A 59 -4.18 -20.79 -19.48
N ARG A 60 -4.49 -20.15 -18.34
CA ARG A 60 -5.62 -19.23 -18.22
C ARG A 60 -5.42 -17.94 -19.02
N LEU A 61 -4.19 -17.39 -19.05
CA LEU A 61 -3.84 -16.28 -19.94
C LEU A 61 -4.10 -16.64 -21.41
N ALA A 62 -3.60 -17.79 -21.86
CA ALA A 62 -3.81 -18.25 -23.24
C ALA A 62 -5.31 -18.39 -23.55
N GLY A 63 -6.08 -19.03 -22.67
CA GLY A 63 -7.53 -19.18 -22.83
C GLY A 63 -8.29 -17.84 -22.88
N ARG A 64 -7.89 -16.85 -22.08
CA ARG A 64 -8.49 -15.50 -22.07
C ARG A 64 -8.15 -14.70 -23.32
N LEU A 65 -6.90 -14.75 -23.78
CA LEU A 65 -6.45 -14.06 -24.99
C LEU A 65 -7.09 -14.66 -26.25
N LEU A 66 -7.26 -15.99 -26.32
CA LEU A 66 -7.98 -16.65 -27.41
C LEU A 66 -9.43 -16.16 -27.54
N ARG A 67 -10.07 -15.79 -26.42
CA ARG A 67 -11.42 -15.21 -26.39
C ARG A 67 -11.45 -13.70 -26.66
N ARG A 68 -10.29 -13.05 -26.81
CA ARG A 68 -10.14 -11.61 -27.08
C ARG A 68 -9.24 -11.34 -28.30
N PRO A 69 -9.54 -11.92 -29.49
CA PRO A 69 -8.68 -11.80 -30.67
C PRO A 69 -8.50 -10.33 -31.11
N GLY A 70 -9.50 -9.46 -30.89
CA GLY A 70 -9.39 -8.04 -31.20
C GLY A 70 -8.33 -7.31 -30.37
N ALA A 71 -8.19 -7.65 -29.08
CA ALA A 71 -7.16 -7.07 -28.21
C ALA A 71 -5.76 -7.50 -28.65
N VAL A 72 -5.57 -8.80 -28.90
CA VAL A 72 -4.29 -9.34 -29.41
C VAL A 72 -3.92 -8.69 -30.74
N ALA A 73 -4.86 -8.62 -31.70
CA ALA A 73 -4.62 -8.01 -33.00
C ALA A 73 -4.29 -6.51 -32.89
N SER A 74 -4.94 -5.77 -31.98
CA SER A 74 -4.63 -4.36 -31.72
C SER A 74 -3.21 -4.20 -31.18
N ARG A 75 -2.84 -4.95 -30.14
CA ARG A 75 -1.50 -4.88 -29.53
C ARG A 75 -0.39 -5.29 -30.47
N THR A 76 -0.62 -6.33 -31.29
CA THR A 76 0.34 -6.72 -32.34
C THR A 76 0.49 -5.62 -33.37
N ARG A 77 -0.61 -5.00 -33.84
CA ARG A 77 -0.53 -3.90 -34.81
C ARG A 77 0.21 -2.69 -34.24
N GLU A 78 -0.09 -2.31 -32.99
CA GLU A 78 0.58 -1.22 -32.27
C GLU A 78 2.09 -1.49 -32.12
N LEU A 79 2.48 -2.72 -31.76
CA LEU A 79 3.88 -3.10 -31.65
C LEU A 79 4.59 -3.06 -33.01
N THR A 80 4.00 -3.66 -34.05
CA THR A 80 4.59 -3.68 -35.39
C THR A 80 4.75 -2.26 -35.95
N ALA A 81 3.73 -1.41 -35.78
CA ALA A 81 3.80 0.00 -36.19
C ALA A 81 4.93 0.73 -35.45
N GLU A 82 5.04 0.54 -34.14
CA GLU A 82 6.14 1.15 -33.38
C GLU A 82 7.51 0.62 -33.83
N LEU A 83 7.68 -0.69 -34.01
CA LEU A 83 8.95 -1.27 -34.43
C LEU A 83 9.38 -0.76 -35.82
N ALA A 84 8.43 -0.50 -36.72
CA ALA A 84 8.70 0.17 -38.00
C ALA A 84 9.20 1.61 -37.80
N GLU A 85 8.56 2.38 -36.91
CA GLU A 85 9.00 3.74 -36.56
C GLU A 85 10.39 3.74 -35.88
N VAL A 86 10.71 2.72 -35.08
CA VAL A 86 12.05 2.52 -34.50
C VAL A 86 13.07 2.21 -35.59
N ALA A 87 12.77 1.29 -36.50
CA ALA A 87 13.67 0.93 -37.61
C ALA A 87 14.01 2.13 -38.49
N VAL A 88 13.00 2.95 -38.83
CA VAL A 88 13.18 4.17 -39.64
C VAL A 88 13.77 5.34 -38.81
N GLY A 89 13.85 5.22 -37.48
CA GLY A 89 14.44 6.23 -36.59
C GLY A 89 13.52 7.41 -36.26
N ARG A 90 12.20 7.26 -36.47
CA ARG A 90 11.17 8.28 -36.20
C ARG A 90 10.47 8.10 -34.85
N SER A 91 10.70 6.98 -34.15
CA SER A 91 10.14 6.74 -32.81
C SER A 91 10.57 7.80 -31.80
N THR A 92 9.58 8.31 -31.06
CA THR A 92 9.76 9.26 -29.95
C THR A 92 9.84 8.57 -28.59
N ARG A 93 9.79 7.23 -28.55
CA ARG A 93 9.93 6.48 -27.30
C ARG A 93 11.29 6.74 -26.67
N THR A 94 11.27 6.94 -25.36
CA THR A 94 12.43 7.17 -24.53
C THR A 94 12.22 6.45 -23.19
N SER A 95 13.32 6.08 -22.54
CA SER A 95 13.24 5.54 -21.18
C SER A 95 12.72 6.61 -20.22
N ALA A 96 12.14 6.17 -19.10
CA ALA A 96 11.75 7.10 -18.05
C ALA A 96 12.98 7.89 -17.56
N LYS A 97 12.83 9.20 -17.28
CA LYS A 97 13.93 10.07 -16.83
C LYS A 97 14.70 9.56 -15.59
N ARG A 98 14.11 8.63 -14.84
CA ARG A 98 14.69 8.04 -13.62
C ARG A 98 15.15 6.58 -13.80
N ASP A 99 15.08 6.02 -15.00
CA ASP A 99 15.56 4.65 -15.26
C ASP A 99 17.09 4.63 -15.30
N ARG A 100 17.69 4.09 -14.24
CA ARG A 100 19.15 4.07 -14.04
C ARG A 100 19.89 3.25 -15.09
N ARG A 101 19.22 2.26 -15.70
CA ARG A 101 19.80 1.33 -16.68
C ARG A 101 20.28 2.04 -17.95
N PHE A 102 19.62 3.13 -18.32
CA PHE A 102 19.85 3.87 -19.56
C PHE A 102 20.39 5.28 -19.33
N THR A 103 21.18 5.48 -18.26
CA THR A 103 21.74 6.78 -17.88
C THR A 103 22.96 7.19 -18.68
N ASP A 104 23.71 6.23 -19.24
CA ASP A 104 24.85 6.54 -20.10
C ASP A 104 24.39 7.29 -21.36
N PRO A 105 25.02 8.44 -21.71
CA PRO A 105 24.64 9.23 -22.89
C PRO A 105 24.64 8.44 -24.20
N ALA A 106 25.45 7.38 -24.33
CA ALA A 106 25.51 6.54 -25.52
C ALA A 106 24.15 5.89 -25.85
N TRP A 107 23.32 5.59 -24.85
CA TRP A 107 21.97 5.04 -25.07
C TRP A 107 21.05 6.00 -25.84
N SER A 108 21.32 7.31 -25.78
CA SER A 108 20.49 8.34 -26.42
C SER A 108 21.15 8.98 -27.65
N SER A 109 22.48 9.06 -27.65
CA SER A 109 23.27 9.70 -28.72
C SER A 109 23.66 8.74 -29.84
N ASN A 110 23.88 7.45 -29.55
CA ASN A 110 24.19 6.45 -30.57
C ASN A 110 22.90 5.95 -31.26
N PRO A 111 22.74 6.10 -32.59
CA PRO A 111 21.52 5.71 -33.28
C PRO A 111 21.16 4.22 -33.17
N VAL A 112 22.15 3.34 -33.08
CA VAL A 112 21.93 1.89 -32.96
C VAL A 112 21.46 1.55 -31.54
N LEU A 113 22.19 1.99 -30.52
CA LEU A 113 21.82 1.75 -29.11
C LEU A 113 20.45 2.35 -28.77
N ARG A 114 20.17 3.55 -29.28
CA ARG A 114 18.86 4.20 -29.13
C ARG A 114 17.74 3.34 -29.69
N ARG A 115 17.91 2.79 -30.90
CA ARG A 115 16.90 1.92 -31.52
C ARG A 115 16.70 0.61 -30.75
N ILE A 116 17.79 0.03 -30.24
CA ILE A 116 17.72 -1.18 -29.38
C ILE A 116 16.88 -0.90 -28.13
N VAL A 117 17.14 0.21 -27.44
CA VAL A 117 16.37 0.61 -26.25
C VAL A 117 14.90 0.89 -26.62
N GLN A 118 14.63 1.57 -27.72
CA GLN A 118 13.26 1.85 -28.15
C GLN A 118 12.49 0.57 -28.51
N ALA A 119 13.11 -0.38 -29.20
CA ALA A 119 12.52 -1.68 -29.50
C ALA A 119 12.24 -2.48 -28.22
N TYR A 120 13.20 -2.51 -27.28
CA TYR A 120 13.02 -3.12 -25.96
C TYR A 120 11.85 -2.52 -25.17
N LEU A 121 11.80 -1.19 -25.06
CA LEU A 121 10.71 -0.48 -24.39
C LEU A 121 9.36 -0.76 -25.07
N ALA A 122 9.37 -0.88 -26.40
CA ALA A 122 8.17 -1.18 -27.15
C ALA A 122 7.65 -2.59 -26.90
N ALA A 123 8.51 -3.60 -27.00
CA ALA A 123 8.15 -4.97 -26.70
C ALA A 123 7.66 -5.14 -25.26
N GLY A 124 8.39 -4.57 -24.29
CA GLY A 124 8.02 -4.64 -22.88
C GLY A 124 6.71 -3.91 -22.55
N GLY A 125 6.46 -2.76 -23.19
CA GLY A 125 5.18 -2.04 -23.06
C GLY A 125 4.01 -2.84 -23.62
N SER A 126 4.17 -3.44 -24.81
CA SER A 126 3.15 -4.26 -25.44
C SER A 126 2.84 -5.53 -24.65
N ALA A 127 3.84 -6.20 -24.07
CA ALA A 127 3.63 -7.38 -23.23
C ALA A 127 2.78 -7.07 -21.99
N ARG A 128 3.08 -5.96 -21.29
CA ARG A 128 2.28 -5.51 -20.13
C ARG A 128 0.86 -5.12 -20.53
N ALA A 129 0.70 -4.40 -21.64
CA ALA A 129 -0.62 -4.00 -22.13
C ALA A 129 -1.47 -5.21 -22.51
N LEU A 130 -0.88 -6.23 -23.14
CA LEU A 130 -1.57 -7.48 -23.47
C LEU A 130 -2.05 -8.21 -22.22
N LEU A 131 -1.24 -8.22 -21.17
CA LEU A 131 -1.61 -8.83 -19.89
C LEU A 131 -2.75 -8.06 -19.21
N ALA A 132 -2.73 -6.73 -19.25
CA ALA A 132 -3.81 -5.89 -18.74
C ALA A 132 -5.14 -6.14 -19.48
N ASP A 133 -5.08 -6.32 -20.80
CA ASP A 133 -6.26 -6.59 -21.64
C ASP A 133 -6.80 -8.02 -21.49
N ALA A 134 -6.10 -8.94 -20.81
CA ALA A 134 -6.54 -10.32 -20.66
C ALA A 134 -7.73 -10.47 -19.70
N GLY A 135 -7.98 -9.48 -18.83
CA GLY A 135 -9.09 -9.54 -17.85
C GLY A 135 -8.97 -10.72 -16.88
N LEU A 136 -7.74 -10.97 -16.43
CA LEU A 136 -7.42 -12.00 -15.44
C LEU A 136 -7.89 -11.58 -14.05
N ASP A 137 -8.10 -12.56 -13.17
CA ASP A 137 -8.26 -12.27 -11.75
C ASP A 137 -6.97 -11.67 -11.16
N TRP A 138 -7.08 -11.09 -9.97
CA TRP A 138 -5.96 -10.35 -9.40
C TRP A 138 -4.73 -11.22 -9.10
N ARG A 139 -4.89 -12.50 -8.71
CA ARG A 139 -3.76 -13.40 -8.38
C ARG A 139 -3.03 -13.80 -9.64
N ASP A 140 -3.76 -14.29 -10.63
CA ASP A 140 -3.17 -14.66 -11.92
C ASP A 140 -2.48 -13.48 -12.58
N ARG A 141 -3.13 -12.31 -12.59
CA ARG A 141 -2.54 -11.09 -13.12
C ARG A 141 -1.23 -10.76 -12.41
N THR A 142 -1.21 -10.73 -11.07
CA THR A 142 0.00 -10.40 -10.30
C THR A 142 1.13 -11.40 -10.55
N ARG A 143 0.83 -12.70 -10.59
CA ARG A 143 1.80 -13.78 -10.90
C ARG A 143 2.43 -13.58 -12.28
N LEU A 144 1.59 -13.33 -13.29
CA LEU A 144 2.04 -13.14 -14.67
C LEU A 144 2.75 -11.80 -14.87
N GLU A 145 2.34 -10.74 -14.17
CA GLU A 145 3.03 -9.44 -14.18
C GLU A 145 4.45 -9.63 -13.66
N LEU A 146 4.62 -10.31 -12.52
CA LEU A 146 5.94 -10.63 -11.98
C LEU A 146 6.79 -11.46 -12.97
N ALA A 147 6.20 -12.47 -13.61
CA ALA A 147 6.93 -13.29 -14.58
C ALA A 147 7.35 -12.50 -15.82
N VAL A 148 6.42 -11.72 -16.39
CA VAL A 148 6.68 -10.86 -17.55
C VAL A 148 7.72 -9.79 -17.20
N ASP A 149 7.63 -9.17 -16.03
CA ASP A 149 8.60 -8.18 -15.58
C ASP A 149 9.98 -8.79 -15.36
N ASN A 150 10.08 -10.02 -14.82
CA ASN A 150 11.35 -10.74 -14.71
C ASN A 150 11.99 -11.02 -16.07
N VAL A 151 11.19 -11.46 -17.06
CA VAL A 151 11.67 -11.71 -18.42
C VAL A 151 12.12 -10.41 -19.08
N ILE A 152 11.31 -9.35 -19.00
CA ILE A 152 11.66 -8.03 -19.53
C ILE A 152 12.93 -7.50 -18.88
N ALA A 153 13.04 -7.57 -17.55
CA ALA A 153 14.22 -7.16 -16.80
C ALA A 153 15.48 -7.90 -17.27
N GLY A 154 15.41 -9.22 -17.45
CA GLY A 154 16.54 -10.02 -17.94
C GLY A 154 16.95 -9.71 -19.37
N LEU A 155 15.99 -9.35 -20.23
CA LEU A 155 16.24 -8.96 -21.62
C LEU A 155 16.67 -7.49 -21.77
N ALA A 156 16.83 -6.74 -20.67
CA ALA A 156 17.23 -5.34 -20.74
C ALA A 156 18.59 -5.20 -21.46
N PRO A 157 18.72 -4.30 -22.47
CA PRO A 157 19.97 -4.10 -23.19
C PRO A 157 21.15 -3.73 -22.28
N SER A 158 20.89 -3.09 -21.14
CA SER A 158 21.89 -2.77 -20.12
C SER A 158 22.55 -4.00 -19.50
N ASN A 159 21.92 -5.16 -19.53
CA ASN A 159 22.45 -6.36 -18.88
C ASN A 159 23.36 -7.16 -19.81
N ASN A 160 23.35 -6.84 -21.11
CA ASN A 160 24.10 -7.55 -22.13
C ASN A 160 25.51 -6.91 -22.30
N PRO A 161 26.59 -7.65 -22.01
CA PRO A 161 27.96 -7.13 -22.09
C PRO A 161 28.36 -6.65 -23.49
N LEU A 162 27.77 -7.21 -24.55
CA LEU A 162 28.14 -6.89 -25.93
C LEU A 162 27.65 -5.51 -26.36
N VAL A 163 26.52 -5.05 -25.82
CA VAL A 163 25.89 -3.78 -26.20
C VAL A 163 25.91 -2.72 -25.09
N ASN A 164 26.30 -3.09 -23.87
CA ASN A 164 26.39 -2.15 -22.76
C ASN A 164 27.60 -1.20 -22.92
N PRO A 165 27.38 0.11 -23.14
CA PRO A 165 28.46 1.07 -23.35
C PRO A 165 29.33 1.25 -22.09
N SER A 166 28.74 1.20 -20.90
CA SER A 166 29.45 1.31 -19.63
C SER A 166 30.38 0.12 -19.40
N ALA A 167 29.97 -1.09 -19.82
CA ALA A 167 30.82 -2.28 -19.75
C ALA A 167 32.07 -2.13 -20.62
N TRP A 168 31.89 -1.76 -21.89
CA TRP A 168 33.03 -1.49 -22.80
C TRP A 168 33.94 -0.37 -22.29
N LYS A 169 33.36 0.71 -21.76
CA LYS A 169 34.13 1.78 -21.13
C LYS A 169 34.96 1.26 -19.95
N ALA A 170 34.38 0.45 -19.07
CA ALA A 170 35.11 -0.14 -17.94
C ALA A 170 36.26 -1.05 -18.41
N VAL A 171 36.05 -1.85 -19.47
CA VAL A 171 37.09 -2.69 -20.07
C VAL A 171 38.25 -1.85 -20.59
N ILE A 172 37.96 -0.77 -21.32
CA ILE A 172 38.97 0.13 -21.88
C ILE A 172 39.71 0.88 -20.77
N ASP A 173 38.99 1.52 -19.86
CA ASP A 173 39.54 2.37 -18.79
C ASP A 173 40.42 1.56 -17.82
N SER A 174 40.11 0.27 -17.61
CA SER A 174 40.88 -0.63 -16.73
C SER A 174 41.95 -1.46 -17.44
N GLY A 175 42.12 -1.31 -18.76
CA GLY A 175 43.01 -2.17 -19.54
C GLY A 175 42.64 -3.66 -19.49
N GLY A 176 41.35 -3.97 -19.35
CA GLY A 176 40.81 -5.33 -19.20
C GLY A 176 40.71 -5.84 -17.76
N GLY A 177 41.20 -5.09 -16.76
CA GLY A 177 41.12 -5.48 -15.35
C GLY A 177 39.69 -5.70 -14.83
N SER A 178 38.71 -4.95 -15.34
CA SER A 178 37.30 -5.09 -14.96
C SER A 178 36.72 -6.48 -15.28
N ILE A 179 37.20 -7.13 -16.36
CA ILE A 179 36.78 -8.48 -16.75
C ILE A 179 37.28 -9.50 -15.72
N VAL A 180 38.55 -9.38 -15.32
CA VAL A 180 39.17 -10.29 -14.34
C VAL A 180 38.47 -10.18 -12.99
N THR A 181 38.29 -8.94 -12.50
CA THR A 181 37.56 -8.69 -11.25
C THR A 181 36.11 -9.16 -11.34
N GLY A 182 35.43 -8.87 -12.44
CA GLY A 182 34.05 -9.27 -12.67
C GLY A 182 33.84 -10.78 -12.70
N LEU A 183 34.72 -11.51 -13.39
CA LEU A 183 34.70 -12.98 -13.41
C LEU A 183 35.00 -13.57 -12.04
N ARG A 184 35.96 -13.01 -11.29
CA ARG A 184 36.24 -13.42 -9.91
C ARG A 184 35.02 -13.24 -9.00
N ASN A 185 34.34 -12.10 -9.10
CA ASN A 185 33.12 -11.83 -8.35
C ASN A 185 32.01 -12.83 -8.71
N LEU A 186 31.79 -13.07 -10.01
CA LEU A 186 30.81 -14.05 -10.48
C LEU A 186 31.09 -15.46 -9.95
N VAL A 187 32.33 -15.93 -10.02
CA VAL A 187 32.70 -17.25 -9.50
C VAL A 187 32.45 -17.32 -7.98
N THR A 188 32.85 -16.27 -7.25
CA THR A 188 32.65 -16.19 -5.78
C THR A 188 31.17 -16.28 -5.40
N ASP A 189 30.31 -15.55 -6.11
CA ASP A 189 28.87 -15.50 -5.86
C ASP A 189 28.16 -16.80 -6.31
N LEU A 190 28.70 -17.55 -7.26
CA LEU A 190 28.12 -18.84 -7.70
C LEU A 190 28.48 -20.01 -6.78
N VAL A 191 29.64 -19.97 -6.11
CA VAL A 191 30.10 -21.07 -5.24
C VAL A 191 29.56 -20.99 -3.81
N SER A 192 29.05 -19.84 -3.38
CA SER A 192 28.50 -19.62 -2.04
C SER A 192 27.00 -19.30 -2.10
N ALA A 193 26.23 -19.77 -1.12
CA ALA A 193 24.84 -19.36 -0.98
C ALA A 193 24.76 -18.01 -0.25
N PRO A 194 23.89 -17.06 -0.67
CA PRO A 194 22.92 -17.18 -1.76
C PRO A 194 23.55 -16.99 -3.16
N ARG A 195 23.08 -17.75 -4.16
CA ARG A 195 23.69 -17.78 -5.52
C ARG A 195 23.23 -16.60 -6.40
N ILE A 196 23.40 -15.38 -5.90
CA ILE A 196 22.99 -14.11 -6.54
C ILE A 196 24.12 -13.08 -6.40
N PRO A 197 24.17 -12.03 -7.25
CA PRO A 197 25.17 -10.99 -7.12
C PRO A 197 25.23 -10.38 -5.73
N ALA A 198 26.41 -10.31 -5.13
CA ALA A 198 26.59 -9.74 -3.80
C ALA A 198 26.19 -8.26 -3.77
N MET A 199 25.18 -7.92 -2.98
CA MET A 199 24.70 -6.54 -2.85
C MET A 199 25.56 -5.69 -1.92
N VAL A 200 26.32 -6.36 -1.04
CA VAL A 200 27.20 -5.77 -0.03
C VAL A 200 28.29 -6.79 0.28
N ARG A 201 29.47 -6.31 0.67
CA ARG A 201 30.52 -7.22 1.12
C ARG A 201 30.22 -7.75 2.53
N PRO A 202 30.55 -9.02 2.85
CA PRO A 202 30.37 -9.56 4.20
C PRO A 202 31.16 -8.84 5.29
N ASP A 203 32.27 -8.19 4.93
CA ASP A 203 33.17 -7.42 5.80
C ASP A 203 32.93 -5.90 5.73
N ALA A 204 31.78 -5.47 5.19
CA ALA A 204 31.48 -4.06 5.02
C ALA A 204 31.22 -3.32 6.34
N TYR A 205 30.70 -4.04 7.34
CA TYR A 205 30.33 -3.53 8.66
C TYR A 205 30.57 -4.59 9.75
N GLU A 206 30.71 -4.15 10.98
CA GLU A 206 30.82 -4.96 12.19
C GLU A 206 29.79 -4.49 13.22
N VAL A 207 28.81 -5.36 13.52
CA VAL A 207 27.74 -5.09 14.49
C VAL A 207 28.34 -4.92 15.88
N GLY A 208 28.03 -3.80 16.54
CA GLY A 208 28.61 -3.36 17.81
C GLY A 208 29.81 -2.43 17.67
N VAL A 209 30.35 -2.23 16.45
CA VAL A 209 31.48 -1.33 16.17
C VAL A 209 31.08 -0.16 15.27
N ASP A 210 30.36 -0.43 14.17
CA ASP A 210 29.90 0.60 13.23
C ASP A 210 28.40 0.52 12.86
N LEU A 211 27.72 -0.56 13.30
CA LEU A 211 26.26 -0.71 13.30
C LEU A 211 25.79 -1.09 14.70
N ALA A 212 24.57 -0.73 15.08
CA ALA A 212 24.01 -1.04 16.41
C ALA A 212 24.87 -0.51 17.57
N VAL A 213 25.39 0.70 17.41
CA VAL A 213 26.36 1.31 18.33
C VAL A 213 25.74 2.30 19.31
N THR A 214 24.40 2.45 19.31
CA THR A 214 23.74 3.31 20.29
C THR A 214 24.00 2.73 21.69
N PRO A 215 24.58 3.51 22.63
CA PRO A 215 24.95 2.97 23.93
C PRO A 215 23.74 2.39 24.67
N GLY A 216 23.91 1.19 25.22
CA GLY A 216 22.84 0.47 25.93
C GLY A 216 23.36 -0.77 26.65
N ALA A 217 22.46 -1.45 27.36
CA ALA A 217 22.78 -2.69 28.08
C ALA A 217 21.61 -3.68 28.02
N VAL A 218 21.94 -4.98 28.04
CA VAL A 218 20.95 -6.04 28.19
C VAL A 218 20.42 -6.03 29.63
N VAL A 219 19.12 -5.84 29.81
CA VAL A 219 18.45 -5.76 31.12
C VAL A 219 17.61 -6.99 31.45
N LEU A 220 17.29 -7.82 30.45
CA LEU A 220 16.67 -9.14 30.61
C LEU A 220 17.21 -10.07 29.54
N ARG A 221 17.44 -11.34 29.90
CA ARG A 221 17.76 -12.41 28.94
C ARG A 221 16.87 -13.61 29.23
N THR A 222 16.16 -14.07 28.22
CA THR A 222 15.31 -15.27 28.26
C THR A 222 15.84 -16.31 27.28
N GLU A 223 15.13 -17.43 27.12
CA GLU A 223 15.47 -18.39 26.08
C GLU A 223 15.23 -17.84 24.67
N THR A 224 14.24 -16.95 24.50
CA THR A 224 13.74 -16.46 23.21
C THR A 224 14.29 -15.10 22.81
N PHE A 225 14.69 -14.24 23.75
CA PHE A 225 15.19 -12.90 23.45
C PHE A 225 16.12 -12.31 24.53
N GLU A 226 16.83 -11.25 24.15
CA GLU A 226 17.45 -10.29 25.06
C GLU A 226 16.69 -8.96 24.99
N LEU A 227 16.43 -8.33 26.13
CA LEU A 227 15.88 -6.97 26.19
C LEU A 227 17.03 -5.98 26.35
N ILE A 228 17.22 -5.11 25.37
CA ILE A 228 18.24 -4.05 25.44
C ILE A 228 17.55 -2.76 25.87
N ARG A 229 18.07 -2.10 26.91
CA ARG A 229 17.71 -0.72 27.27
C ARG A 229 18.83 0.21 26.81
N TYR A 230 18.49 1.22 26.01
CA TYR A 230 19.46 2.23 25.60
C TYR A 230 19.72 3.25 26.73
N ALA A 231 20.95 3.72 26.83
CA ALA A 231 21.38 4.71 27.81
C ALA A 231 20.80 6.09 27.46
N PRO A 232 20.15 6.81 28.39
CA PRO A 232 19.63 8.15 28.14
C PRO A 232 20.73 9.11 27.64
N GLN A 233 20.39 9.98 26.68
CA GLN A 233 21.28 11.03 26.15
C GLN A 233 20.78 12.45 26.45
N THR A 234 19.77 12.56 27.31
CA THR A 234 19.17 13.82 27.75
C THR A 234 19.09 13.86 29.29
N ALA A 235 19.03 15.06 29.87
CA ALA A 235 18.95 15.24 31.33
C ALA A 235 17.62 14.72 31.91
N THR A 236 16.54 14.81 31.13
CA THR A 236 15.22 14.29 31.48
C THR A 236 14.67 13.46 30.32
N VAL A 237 13.83 12.48 30.63
CA VAL A 237 13.22 11.57 29.66
C VAL A 237 11.72 11.44 29.91
N ALA A 238 10.97 11.03 28.90
CA ALA A 238 9.56 10.69 29.03
C ALA A 238 9.35 9.56 30.04
N THR A 239 8.33 9.69 30.89
CA THR A 239 8.01 8.71 31.92
C THR A 239 7.63 7.35 31.34
N ARG A 240 6.88 7.34 30.23
CA ARG A 240 6.43 6.13 29.55
C ARG A 240 7.48 5.69 28.53
N PRO A 241 8.03 4.46 28.61
CA PRO A 241 9.02 4.00 27.66
C PRO A 241 8.41 3.57 26.33
N VAL A 242 9.24 3.53 25.30
CA VAL A 242 8.96 2.89 24.02
C VAL A 242 9.59 1.50 24.03
N LEU A 243 8.76 0.46 23.92
CA LEU A 243 9.19 -0.92 23.69
C LEU A 243 9.12 -1.24 22.20
N VAL A 244 10.28 -1.47 21.59
CA VAL A 244 10.40 -1.81 20.18
C VAL A 244 10.35 -3.33 20.00
N VAL A 245 9.41 -3.78 19.18
CA VAL A 245 9.22 -5.18 18.77
C VAL A 245 9.63 -5.31 17.30
N PRO A 246 10.91 -5.62 17.00
CA PRO A 246 11.40 -5.75 15.63
C PRO A 246 10.85 -7.02 14.97
N PRO A 247 10.99 -7.16 13.64
CA PRO A 247 10.65 -8.41 12.97
C PRO A 247 11.50 -9.57 13.50
N VAL A 248 10.93 -10.77 13.47
CA VAL A 248 11.68 -12.03 13.68
C VAL A 248 12.48 -12.44 12.43
N ILE A 249 12.19 -11.79 11.31
CA ILE A 249 12.91 -11.91 10.05
C ILE A 249 14.01 -10.85 10.03
N ASN A 250 15.26 -11.30 9.86
CA ASN A 250 16.48 -10.52 10.08
C ASN A 250 16.58 -10.02 11.54
N LYS A 251 17.62 -9.23 11.82
CA LYS A 251 17.99 -8.85 13.19
C LYS A 251 17.42 -7.49 13.60
N TYR A 252 17.36 -7.26 14.92
CA TYR A 252 16.75 -6.07 15.51
C TYR A 252 17.38 -4.75 15.04
N TYR A 253 18.67 -4.75 14.69
CA TYR A 253 19.43 -3.53 14.40
C TYR A 253 18.97 -2.80 13.12
N LEU A 254 17.92 -3.27 12.45
CA LEU A 254 17.12 -2.43 11.56
C LEU A 254 16.75 -1.08 12.19
N VAL A 255 16.42 -1.09 13.49
CA VAL A 255 16.04 0.12 14.24
C VAL A 255 17.26 0.87 14.81
N ASP A 256 18.46 0.30 14.68
CA ASP A 256 19.72 0.84 15.18
C ASP A 256 20.84 0.58 14.16
N LEU A 257 20.73 1.19 12.98
CA LEU A 257 21.75 1.08 11.92
C LEU A 257 23.00 1.91 12.26
N ALA A 258 23.62 2.56 11.28
CA ALA A 258 24.76 3.43 11.49
C ALA A 258 24.33 4.74 12.20
N PRO A 259 25.25 5.42 12.93
CA PRO A 259 25.00 6.73 13.52
C PRO A 259 24.42 7.74 12.52
N GLY A 260 23.46 8.55 12.96
CA GLY A 260 22.69 9.48 12.13
C GLY A 260 21.62 8.81 11.26
N ARG A 261 21.52 7.47 11.28
CA ARG A 261 20.48 6.66 10.61
C ARG A 261 19.83 5.67 11.57
N SER A 262 20.11 5.76 12.87
CA SER A 262 19.49 4.95 13.91
C SER A 262 18.20 5.59 14.43
N LEU A 263 17.11 4.81 14.45
CA LEU A 263 15.85 5.23 15.06
C LEU A 263 15.97 5.22 16.59
N ALA A 264 16.66 4.23 17.15
CA ALA A 264 16.94 4.15 18.58
C ALA A 264 17.72 5.38 19.07
N GLU A 265 18.81 5.73 18.37
CA GLU A 265 19.61 6.93 18.63
C GLU A 265 18.72 8.18 18.60
N PHE A 266 17.92 8.35 17.55
CA PHE A 266 17.03 9.50 17.38
C PHE A 266 16.01 9.62 18.52
N LEU A 267 15.39 8.51 18.93
CA LEU A 267 14.40 8.51 20.00
C LEU A 267 15.04 8.84 21.36
N VAL A 268 16.21 8.27 21.65
CA VAL A 268 16.94 8.53 22.90
C VAL A 268 17.43 9.98 22.97
N GLN A 269 17.93 10.54 21.86
CA GLN A 269 18.29 11.96 21.75
C GLN A 269 17.07 12.88 21.87
N GLY A 270 15.90 12.40 21.46
CA GLY A 270 14.61 13.06 21.64
C GLY A 270 14.03 12.95 23.06
N GLY A 271 14.77 12.38 24.02
CA GLY A 271 14.36 12.23 25.40
C GLY A 271 13.34 11.11 25.65
N GLN A 272 13.29 10.09 24.80
CA GLN A 272 12.50 8.88 25.06
C GLN A 272 13.33 7.84 25.81
N GLN A 273 12.67 7.06 26.67
CA GLN A 273 13.24 5.81 27.18
C GLN A 273 12.97 4.72 26.16
N VAL A 274 14.01 4.09 25.60
CA VAL A 274 13.86 3.11 24.52
C VAL A 274 14.39 1.75 24.97
N LEU A 275 13.55 0.74 24.79
CA LEU A 275 13.92 -0.66 24.95
C LEU A 275 13.65 -1.40 23.63
N VAL A 276 14.49 -2.37 23.28
CA VAL A 276 14.30 -3.18 22.07
C VAL A 276 14.44 -4.66 22.39
N VAL A 277 13.53 -5.46 21.83
CA VAL A 277 13.62 -6.92 21.86
C VAL A 277 14.64 -7.38 20.81
N SER A 278 15.71 -8.04 21.24
CA SER A 278 16.68 -8.71 20.38
C SER A 278 16.35 -10.20 20.34
N TRP A 279 15.69 -10.65 19.26
CA TRP A 279 15.27 -12.03 19.10
C TRP A 279 16.45 -12.99 18.97
N ARG A 280 16.35 -14.15 19.62
CA ARG A 280 17.27 -15.26 19.40
C ARG A 280 17.07 -15.86 18.02
N ASN A 281 18.18 -16.13 17.31
CA ASN A 281 18.15 -16.89 16.07
C ASN A 281 17.90 -18.39 16.38
N PRO A 282 16.76 -18.99 15.98
CA PRO A 282 16.40 -20.35 16.38
C PRO A 282 17.28 -21.42 15.70
N ASP A 283 17.18 -22.64 16.20
CA ASP A 283 17.81 -23.83 15.63
C ASP A 283 16.82 -24.99 15.77
N ALA A 284 17.20 -26.20 15.35
CA ALA A 284 16.28 -27.33 15.31
C ALA A 284 15.64 -27.69 16.67
N ARG A 285 16.25 -27.31 17.80
CA ARG A 285 15.68 -27.53 19.15
C ARG A 285 14.48 -26.64 19.43
N HIS A 286 14.46 -25.47 18.82
CA HIS A 286 13.44 -24.45 19.00
C HIS A 286 12.25 -24.63 18.02
N ARG A 287 12.13 -25.79 17.37
CA ARG A 287 11.16 -26.03 16.28
C ARG A 287 9.70 -25.81 16.67
N GLU A 288 9.37 -26.02 17.95
CA GLU A 288 8.02 -25.89 18.48
C GLU A 288 7.65 -24.45 18.85
N TRP A 289 8.59 -23.50 18.81
CA TRP A 289 8.27 -22.10 19.06
C TRP A 289 7.30 -21.58 18.01
N ASP A 290 6.17 -21.11 18.49
CA ASP A 290 4.94 -20.76 17.78
C ASP A 290 4.47 -19.34 18.16
N LEU A 291 3.31 -18.90 17.65
CA LEU A 291 2.75 -17.59 17.99
C LEU A 291 2.65 -17.38 19.51
N ASP A 292 2.27 -18.39 20.28
CA ASP A 292 2.12 -18.31 21.73
C ASP A 292 3.45 -18.10 22.45
N THR A 293 4.50 -18.72 21.94
CA THR A 293 5.86 -18.54 22.48
C THR A 293 6.34 -17.10 22.28
N TYR A 294 6.15 -16.54 21.09
CA TYR A 294 6.58 -15.18 20.78
C TYR A 294 5.65 -14.11 21.40
N GLY A 295 4.36 -14.37 21.51
CA GLY A 295 3.42 -13.48 22.22
C GLY A 295 3.73 -13.38 23.70
N ARG A 296 4.00 -14.51 24.37
CA ARG A 296 4.49 -14.52 25.77
C ARG A 296 5.81 -13.78 25.93
N ALA A 297 6.74 -13.92 24.98
CA ALA A 297 7.99 -13.17 25.00
C ALA A 297 7.77 -11.64 24.92
N ILE A 298 6.77 -11.17 24.18
CA ILE A 298 6.39 -9.75 24.14
C ILE A 298 5.77 -9.31 25.47
N GLU A 299 4.94 -10.15 26.10
CA GLU A 299 4.41 -9.88 27.44
C GLU A 299 5.53 -9.77 28.49
N ASP A 300 6.49 -10.71 28.48
CA ASP A 300 7.66 -10.69 29.37
C ASP A 300 8.51 -9.44 29.15
N ALA A 301 8.70 -9.03 27.88
CA ALA A 301 9.42 -7.81 27.53
C ALA A 301 8.71 -6.54 28.01
N LEU A 302 7.37 -6.50 27.90
CA LEU A 302 6.55 -5.41 28.41
C LEU A 302 6.65 -5.31 29.92
N ASP A 303 6.46 -6.42 30.63
CA ASP A 303 6.53 -6.45 32.10
C ASP A 303 7.93 -6.04 32.60
N ALA A 304 8.99 -6.51 31.95
CA ALA A 304 10.35 -6.10 32.26
C ALA A 304 10.61 -4.62 31.94
N ALA A 305 10.07 -4.09 30.84
CA ALA A 305 10.18 -2.68 30.51
C ALA A 305 9.55 -1.80 31.60
N LEU A 306 8.32 -2.14 32.02
CA LEU A 306 7.62 -1.41 33.09
C LEU A 306 8.36 -1.50 34.42
N ALA A 307 8.86 -2.68 34.79
CA ALA A 307 9.62 -2.89 36.02
C ALA A 307 10.94 -2.10 36.05
N VAL A 308 11.68 -2.07 34.94
CA VAL A 308 12.98 -1.39 34.85
C VAL A 308 12.83 0.14 34.82
N THR A 309 11.73 0.66 34.26
CA THR A 309 11.48 2.10 34.20
C THR A 309 10.62 2.65 35.33
N GLY A 310 9.94 1.78 36.07
CA GLY A 310 8.95 2.18 37.09
C GLY A 310 7.72 2.86 36.50
N ALA A 311 7.40 2.59 35.22
CA ALA A 311 6.27 3.22 34.54
C ALA A 311 5.02 2.34 34.65
N ASP A 312 3.84 2.95 34.70
CA ASP A 312 2.56 2.21 34.74
C ASP A 312 2.17 1.65 33.36
N ALA A 313 2.65 2.28 32.28
CA ALA A 313 2.35 1.88 30.90
C ALA A 313 3.50 2.22 29.94
N ALA A 314 3.58 1.47 28.83
CA ALA A 314 4.57 1.66 27.76
C ALA A 314 3.90 1.87 26.40
N THR A 315 4.59 2.51 25.47
CA THR A 315 4.21 2.56 24.06
C THR A 315 4.91 1.43 23.32
N LEU A 316 4.17 0.62 22.56
CA LEU A 316 4.77 -0.45 21.76
C LEU A 316 4.99 0.02 20.32
N LEU A 317 6.14 -0.33 19.72
CA LEU A 317 6.46 -0.03 18.33
C LEU A 317 6.87 -1.32 17.60
N GLY A 318 5.96 -1.82 16.77
CA GLY A 318 6.11 -3.09 16.06
C GLY A 318 6.48 -2.88 14.58
N PHE A 319 7.41 -3.67 14.08
CA PHE A 319 7.87 -3.61 12.68
C PHE A 319 7.60 -4.92 11.94
N CYS A 320 6.96 -4.85 10.76
CA CYS A 320 6.71 -6.02 9.91
C CYS A 320 6.11 -7.19 10.73
N SER A 321 6.74 -8.38 10.74
CA SER A 321 6.27 -9.53 11.53
C SER A 321 6.22 -9.28 13.04
N GLY A 322 7.05 -8.38 13.57
CA GLY A 322 6.96 -7.91 14.95
C GLY A 322 5.69 -7.09 15.21
N GLY A 323 5.21 -6.35 14.21
CA GLY A 323 3.91 -5.68 14.23
C GLY A 323 2.76 -6.68 14.29
N THR A 324 2.82 -7.77 13.52
CA THR A 324 1.81 -8.85 13.58
C THR A 324 1.77 -9.50 14.96
N LEU A 325 2.92 -9.90 15.50
CA LEU A 325 3.04 -10.52 16.82
C LEU A 325 2.56 -9.57 17.93
N GLN A 326 2.95 -8.29 17.86
CA GLN A 326 2.50 -7.26 18.79
C GLN A 326 0.97 -7.11 18.74
N SER A 327 0.36 -6.96 17.55
CA SER A 327 -1.09 -6.78 17.44
C SER A 327 -1.87 -7.97 18.02
N ILE A 328 -1.42 -9.19 17.77
CA ILE A 328 -2.02 -10.40 18.35
C ILE A 328 -1.87 -10.40 19.88
N THR A 329 -0.70 -10.01 20.39
CA THR A 329 -0.44 -9.91 21.83
C THR A 329 -1.30 -8.84 22.51
N LEU A 330 -1.47 -7.68 21.87
CA LEU A 330 -2.32 -6.60 22.36
C LEU A 330 -3.78 -7.02 22.45
N ALA A 331 -4.30 -7.73 21.44
CA ALA A 331 -5.66 -8.30 21.49
C ALA A 331 -5.81 -9.28 22.67
N ALA A 332 -4.82 -10.15 22.90
CA ALA A 332 -4.82 -11.07 24.05
C ALA A 332 -4.77 -10.33 25.41
N LEU A 333 -4.03 -9.21 25.50
CA LEU A 333 -4.02 -8.33 26.68
C LEU A 333 -5.37 -7.62 26.88
N ALA A 334 -6.00 -7.13 25.81
CA ALA A 334 -7.32 -6.52 25.85
C ALA A 334 -8.37 -7.48 26.42
N HIS A 335 -8.39 -8.72 25.91
CA HIS A 335 -9.28 -9.77 26.41
C HIS A 335 -9.04 -10.15 27.89
N ARG A 336 -7.84 -9.88 28.43
CA ARG A 336 -7.51 -10.06 29.86
C ARG A 336 -7.79 -8.83 30.71
N GLY A 337 -8.25 -7.72 30.13
CA GLY A 337 -8.38 -6.45 30.84
C GLY A 337 -7.03 -5.84 31.24
N GLN A 338 -5.95 -6.18 30.52
CA GLN A 338 -4.58 -5.77 30.83
C GLN A 338 -4.04 -4.70 29.88
N LEU A 339 -4.89 -4.17 28.98
CA LEU A 339 -4.48 -3.13 28.03
C LEU A 339 -4.08 -1.81 28.70
N GLY A 340 -4.43 -1.60 29.98
CA GLY A 340 -3.94 -0.48 30.79
C GLY A 340 -2.41 -0.41 30.95
N LYS A 341 -1.68 -1.50 30.65
CA LYS A 341 -0.21 -1.51 30.54
C LYS A 341 0.32 -0.83 29.28
N VAL A 342 -0.55 -0.45 28.35
CA VAL A 342 -0.22 0.06 27.02
C VAL A 342 -0.74 1.48 26.89
N ALA A 343 0.18 2.44 26.72
CA ALA A 343 -0.17 3.85 26.59
C ALA A 343 -0.62 4.23 25.18
N GLY A 344 -0.33 3.38 24.20
CA GLY A 344 -0.55 3.57 22.77
C GLY A 344 0.38 2.62 22.01
N PHE A 345 0.16 2.47 20.71
CA PHE A 345 0.99 1.58 19.91
C PHE A 345 1.25 2.14 18.51
N ALA A 346 2.33 1.66 17.91
CA ALA A 346 2.67 1.92 16.53
C ALA A 346 2.96 0.61 15.79
N VAL A 347 2.56 0.58 14.52
CA VAL A 347 2.79 -0.53 13.60
C VAL A 347 3.37 0.02 12.30
N ALA A 348 4.59 -0.40 11.97
CA ALA A 348 5.29 0.06 10.79
C ALA A 348 5.49 -1.08 9.77
N VAL A 349 5.12 -0.81 8.51
CA VAL A 349 5.29 -1.70 7.36
C VAL A 349 4.86 -3.13 7.64
N CYS A 350 3.62 -3.28 8.11
CA CYS A 350 3.03 -4.55 8.53
C CYS A 350 1.62 -4.69 7.95
N VAL A 351 1.29 -5.91 7.54
CA VAL A 351 -0.01 -6.27 6.96
C VAL A 351 -0.70 -7.26 7.89
N LEU A 352 -1.88 -6.88 8.38
CA LEU A 352 -2.78 -7.72 9.17
C LEU A 352 -3.98 -8.19 8.34
N ASP A 353 -4.46 -7.36 7.39
CA ASP A 353 -5.42 -7.75 6.38
C ASP A 353 -4.76 -8.21 5.07
N GLN A 354 -4.86 -9.52 4.82
CA GLN A 354 -4.27 -10.23 3.69
C GLN A 354 -5.06 -10.11 2.38
N THR A 355 -6.20 -9.42 2.39
CA THR A 355 -7.04 -9.20 1.19
C THR A 355 -6.22 -8.48 0.12
N ARG A 356 -5.76 -9.18 -0.91
CA ARG A 356 -4.83 -8.61 -1.94
C ARG A 356 -3.50 -8.11 -1.34
N ALA A 357 -2.90 -8.85 -0.39
CA ALA A 357 -1.63 -8.49 0.26
C ALA A 357 -0.37 -8.65 -0.61
N GLY A 358 -0.36 -7.99 -1.76
CA GLY A 358 0.82 -7.88 -2.61
C GLY A 358 1.25 -9.21 -3.23
N VAL A 359 2.52 -9.26 -3.64
CA VAL A 359 3.06 -10.35 -4.45
C VAL A 359 3.17 -11.66 -3.67
N GLY A 360 3.51 -11.60 -2.37
CA GLY A 360 3.59 -12.79 -1.51
C GLY A 360 2.25 -13.54 -1.45
N ALA A 361 1.17 -12.85 -1.11
CA ALA A 361 -0.18 -13.43 -1.07
C ALA A 361 -0.70 -13.87 -2.46
N ALA A 362 -0.20 -13.27 -3.54
CA ALA A 362 -0.50 -13.74 -4.88
C ALA A 362 0.19 -15.07 -5.18
N LEU A 363 1.47 -15.25 -4.79
CA LEU A 363 2.27 -16.43 -5.13
C LEU A 363 1.92 -17.69 -4.33
N VAL A 364 1.44 -17.54 -3.10
CA VAL A 364 1.10 -18.68 -2.24
C VAL A 364 -0.21 -19.33 -2.68
N ASP A 365 -0.22 -20.66 -2.76
CA ASP A 365 -1.42 -21.49 -2.83
C ASP A 365 -1.37 -22.62 -1.77
N ASP A 366 -2.49 -23.28 -1.51
CA ASP A 366 -2.60 -24.29 -0.46
C ASP A 366 -1.59 -25.44 -0.61
N THR A 367 -1.23 -25.81 -1.84
CA THR A 367 -0.35 -26.96 -2.10
C THR A 367 1.10 -26.58 -1.81
N THR A 368 1.54 -25.45 -2.34
CA THR A 368 2.87 -24.89 -2.10
C THR A 368 3.07 -24.51 -0.64
N ALA A 369 2.05 -23.97 0.02
CA ALA A 369 2.06 -23.67 1.45
C ALA A 369 2.26 -24.93 2.31
N LYS A 370 1.48 -25.98 2.06
CA LYS A 370 1.61 -27.27 2.78
C LYS A 370 3.00 -27.88 2.60
N ALA A 371 3.55 -27.84 1.39
CA ALA A 371 4.90 -28.33 1.11
C ALA A 371 5.97 -27.52 1.86
N ALA A 372 5.86 -26.18 1.87
CA ALA A 372 6.78 -25.31 2.59
C ALA A 372 6.73 -25.54 4.12
N VAL A 373 5.53 -25.71 4.68
CA VAL A 373 5.35 -26.04 6.11
C VAL A 373 5.98 -27.39 6.42
N ALA A 374 5.72 -28.43 5.60
CA ALA A 374 6.30 -29.76 5.78
C ALA A 374 7.85 -29.73 5.72
N ALA A 375 8.43 -29.00 4.77
CA ALA A 375 9.87 -28.85 4.64
C ALA A 375 10.49 -28.16 5.87
N SER A 376 9.89 -27.06 6.34
CA SER A 376 10.36 -26.37 7.55
C SER A 376 10.24 -27.24 8.79
N ARG A 377 9.17 -28.04 8.91
CA ARG A 377 8.95 -28.98 10.02
C ARG A 377 10.00 -30.08 10.04
N ALA A 378 10.33 -30.66 8.88
CA ALA A 378 11.36 -31.69 8.77
C ALA A 378 12.74 -31.17 9.20
N ARG A 379 13.06 -29.91 8.89
CA ARG A 379 14.32 -29.26 9.26
C ARG A 379 14.33 -28.68 10.68
N GLY A 380 13.15 -28.41 11.24
CA GLY A 380 12.93 -27.72 12.51
C GLY A 380 12.93 -26.18 12.41
N TYR A 381 13.25 -25.62 11.25
CA TYR A 381 13.23 -24.18 11.00
C TYR A 381 13.19 -23.88 9.48
N LEU A 382 12.76 -22.67 9.12
CA LEU A 382 12.95 -22.07 7.80
C LEU A 382 14.30 -21.33 7.76
N ASP A 383 15.14 -21.62 6.76
CA ASP A 383 16.45 -20.96 6.58
C ASP A 383 16.29 -19.60 5.91
N GLY A 384 16.78 -18.54 6.56
CA GLY A 384 16.70 -17.17 6.07
C GLY A 384 17.38 -16.95 4.72
N ARG A 385 18.39 -17.76 4.36
CA ARG A 385 19.06 -17.67 3.05
C ARG A 385 18.14 -18.03 1.90
N THR A 386 17.28 -19.04 2.09
CA THR A 386 16.25 -19.41 1.10
C THR A 386 15.24 -18.29 0.92
N LEU A 387 14.87 -17.64 2.03
CA LEU A 387 13.93 -16.51 2.01
C LEU A 387 14.55 -15.28 1.30
N ALA A 388 15.83 -14.98 1.54
CA ALA A 388 16.55 -13.90 0.89
C ALA A 388 16.66 -14.08 -0.64
N GLU A 389 16.89 -15.31 -1.12
CA GLU A 389 16.87 -15.61 -2.55
C GLU A 389 15.50 -15.31 -3.17
N VAL A 390 14.41 -15.76 -2.53
CA VAL A 390 13.05 -15.48 -3.01
C VAL A 390 12.76 -13.97 -3.06
N PHE A 391 13.14 -13.23 -2.01
CA PHE A 391 12.97 -11.77 -1.97
C PHE A 391 13.75 -11.03 -3.06
N ALA A 392 14.98 -11.45 -3.39
CA ALA A 392 15.77 -10.83 -4.44
C ALA A 392 15.07 -10.88 -5.82
N TRP A 393 14.37 -11.98 -6.10
CA TRP A 393 13.62 -12.18 -7.35
C TRP A 393 12.25 -11.49 -7.41
N LEU A 394 11.76 -10.93 -6.28
CA LEU A 394 10.57 -10.08 -6.30
C LEU A 394 10.83 -8.70 -6.92
N LYS A 395 12.09 -8.24 -6.95
CA LYS A 395 12.49 -6.97 -7.57
C LYS A 395 13.81 -7.10 -8.33
N PRO A 396 13.83 -7.87 -9.43
CA PRO A 396 15.04 -8.28 -10.12
C PRO A 396 15.88 -7.10 -10.64
N ASP A 397 15.23 -6.02 -11.13
CA ASP A 397 15.91 -4.83 -11.66
C ASP A 397 16.85 -4.19 -10.63
N ASP A 398 16.40 -4.07 -9.37
CA ASP A 398 17.14 -3.37 -8.31
C ASP A 398 18.03 -4.30 -7.48
N LEU A 399 17.62 -5.56 -7.29
CA LEU A 399 18.29 -6.50 -6.37
C LEU A 399 19.17 -7.52 -7.07
N VAL A 400 19.02 -7.72 -8.39
CA VAL A 400 19.83 -8.68 -9.17
C VAL A 400 20.55 -7.96 -10.30
N TRP A 401 19.83 -7.36 -11.25
CA TRP A 401 20.41 -6.84 -12.49
C TRP A 401 21.29 -5.61 -12.29
N SER A 402 20.95 -4.75 -11.33
CA SER A 402 21.81 -3.60 -10.98
C SER A 402 23.20 -4.06 -10.49
N TYR A 403 23.25 -5.12 -9.68
CA TYR A 403 24.51 -5.68 -9.17
C TYR A 403 25.20 -6.61 -10.17
N TRP A 404 24.44 -7.29 -11.04
CA TRP A 404 25.00 -7.99 -12.20
C TRP A 404 25.84 -7.03 -13.07
N VAL A 405 25.27 -5.88 -13.43
CA VAL A 405 25.99 -4.88 -14.21
C VAL A 405 27.16 -4.33 -13.42
N ASN A 406 26.95 -3.91 -12.16
CA ASN A 406 28.00 -3.28 -11.36
C ASN A 406 29.17 -4.23 -11.05
N ASN A 407 28.87 -5.43 -10.53
CA ASN A 407 29.88 -6.32 -9.98
C ASN A 407 30.57 -7.12 -11.08
N TYR A 408 29.83 -7.59 -12.08
CA TYR A 408 30.36 -8.52 -13.08
C TYR A 408 30.76 -7.81 -14.37
N LEU A 409 29.95 -6.88 -14.87
CA LEU A 409 30.28 -6.19 -16.13
C LEU A 409 31.27 -5.04 -15.91
N LEU A 410 31.09 -4.27 -14.84
CA LEU A 410 31.97 -3.14 -14.53
C LEU A 410 33.14 -3.52 -13.60
N GLY A 411 33.13 -4.73 -13.02
CA GLY A 411 34.17 -5.20 -12.10
C GLY A 411 34.30 -4.34 -10.84
N ARG A 412 33.19 -3.75 -10.38
CA ARG A 412 33.18 -2.85 -9.21
C ARG A 412 32.76 -3.61 -7.95
N ASP A 413 33.32 -3.23 -6.83
CA ASP A 413 32.85 -3.72 -5.54
C ASP A 413 31.45 -3.14 -5.24
N PRO A 414 30.59 -3.92 -4.55
CA PRO A 414 29.29 -3.43 -4.11
C PRO A 414 29.45 -2.29 -3.08
N ALA A 415 28.51 -1.36 -3.09
CA ALA A 415 28.55 -0.21 -2.19
C ALA A 415 28.40 -0.64 -0.72
N ARG A 416 29.11 0.07 0.17
CA ARG A 416 28.89 -0.04 1.62
C ARG A 416 27.59 0.68 1.97
N PHE A 417 26.51 -0.10 2.08
CA PHE A 417 25.19 0.41 2.47
C PHE A 417 24.61 -0.44 3.60
N ASP A 418 24.40 0.20 4.75
CA ASP A 418 23.96 -0.40 6.00
C ASP A 418 22.67 -1.25 5.87
N ILE A 419 21.67 -0.75 5.16
CA ILE A 419 20.41 -1.48 4.94
C ILE A 419 20.63 -2.80 4.18
N LEU A 420 21.55 -2.83 3.21
CA LEU A 420 21.84 -4.05 2.46
C LEU A 420 22.64 -5.04 3.29
N PHE A 421 23.53 -4.55 4.16
CA PHE A 421 24.23 -5.38 5.14
C PHE A 421 23.24 -6.06 6.08
N TRP A 422 22.33 -5.28 6.69
CA TRP A 422 21.24 -5.82 7.50
C TRP A 422 20.40 -6.85 6.75
N ASN A 423 20.08 -6.59 5.48
CA ASN A 423 19.28 -7.50 4.66
C ASN A 423 19.99 -8.84 4.38
N ALA A 424 21.32 -8.81 4.24
CA ALA A 424 22.12 -10.01 4.02
C ALA A 424 22.35 -10.82 5.31
N ASP A 425 22.27 -10.17 6.48
CA ASP A 425 22.45 -10.80 7.80
C ASP A 425 21.16 -11.48 8.30
N THR A 426 20.78 -12.55 7.60
CA THR A 426 19.51 -13.25 7.80
C THR A 426 19.41 -14.04 9.11
N THR A 427 18.19 -14.22 9.60
CA THR A 427 17.84 -15.11 10.72
C THR A 427 17.02 -16.30 10.24
N ARG A 428 16.95 -17.37 11.04
CA ARG A 428 16.03 -18.48 10.83
C ARG A 428 14.68 -18.17 11.48
N MET A 429 13.64 -18.88 11.06
CA MET A 429 12.33 -18.85 11.71
C MET A 429 11.99 -20.26 12.21
N ALA A 430 11.53 -20.38 13.45
CA ALA A 430 11.09 -21.66 14.02
C ALA A 430 9.97 -22.27 13.17
N ALA A 431 9.94 -23.60 13.04
CA ALA A 431 8.95 -24.28 12.22
C ALA A 431 7.50 -24.03 12.69
N GLY A 432 7.27 -23.95 14.01
CA GLY A 432 5.98 -23.60 14.61
C GLY A 432 5.50 -22.23 14.14
N LEU A 433 6.32 -21.19 14.35
CA LEU A 433 5.98 -19.83 13.94
C LEU A 433 5.79 -19.70 12.42
N HIS A 434 6.61 -20.38 11.62
CA HIS A 434 6.45 -20.39 10.17
C HIS A 434 5.09 -20.98 9.74
N ARG A 435 4.69 -22.11 10.33
CA ARG A 435 3.36 -22.71 10.10
C ARG A 435 2.26 -21.70 10.43
N ASP A 436 2.33 -21.08 11.59
CA ASP A 436 1.27 -20.20 12.07
C ASP A 436 1.14 -18.94 11.20
N PHE A 437 2.25 -18.35 10.75
CA PHE A 437 2.20 -17.22 9.80
C PHE A 437 1.59 -17.61 8.46
N ILE A 438 1.91 -18.81 7.95
CA ILE A 438 1.30 -19.32 6.71
C ILE A 438 -0.21 -19.52 6.90
N GLU A 439 -0.64 -20.08 8.03
CA GLU A 439 -2.06 -20.28 8.34
C GLU A 439 -2.81 -18.96 8.47
N LEU A 440 -2.28 -17.99 9.22
CA LEU A 440 -2.83 -16.63 9.32
C LEU A 440 -2.93 -15.97 7.93
N ALA A 441 -1.90 -16.14 7.10
CA ALA A 441 -1.86 -15.55 5.76
C ALA A 441 -2.92 -16.15 4.82
N LEU A 442 -3.07 -17.48 4.82
CA LEU A 442 -4.02 -18.20 3.96
C LEU A 442 -5.47 -17.94 4.35
N THR A 443 -5.75 -17.95 5.66
CA THR A 443 -7.11 -17.81 6.20
C THR A 443 -7.55 -16.35 6.34
N ASN A 444 -6.60 -15.41 6.30
CA ASN A 444 -6.83 -14.01 6.65
C ASN A 444 -7.50 -13.84 8.03
N ALA A 445 -7.15 -14.71 8.99
CA ALA A 445 -7.89 -14.89 10.24
C ALA A 445 -7.93 -13.64 11.14
N LEU A 446 -7.01 -12.67 10.99
CA LEU A 446 -7.00 -11.46 11.80
C LEU A 446 -8.09 -10.44 11.42
N VAL A 447 -8.74 -10.59 10.26
CA VAL A 447 -9.83 -9.71 9.82
C VAL A 447 -11.17 -10.08 10.46
N SER A 448 -11.31 -11.34 10.90
CA SER A 448 -12.55 -11.87 11.47
C SER A 448 -12.36 -12.15 12.97
N PRO A 449 -12.99 -11.36 13.86
CA PRO A 449 -12.93 -11.55 15.30
C PRO A 449 -13.04 -13.00 15.75
N GLY A 450 -12.08 -13.45 16.55
CA GLY A 450 -12.06 -14.78 17.16
C GLY A 450 -11.68 -15.94 16.25
N THR A 451 -11.30 -15.70 14.98
CA THR A 451 -10.85 -16.77 14.07
C THR A 451 -9.43 -17.23 14.41
N ALA A 452 -8.55 -16.29 14.75
CA ALA A 452 -7.22 -16.59 15.28
C ALA A 452 -7.28 -16.73 16.81
N THR A 453 -6.36 -17.50 17.37
CA THR A 453 -6.19 -17.61 18.83
C THR A 453 -4.75 -17.41 19.25
N MET A 454 -4.56 -16.91 20.48
CA MET A 454 -3.27 -16.87 21.16
C MET A 454 -3.48 -17.37 22.60
N SER A 455 -2.71 -18.38 23.01
CA SER A 455 -2.81 -19.03 24.31
C SER A 455 -4.24 -19.49 24.64
N GLY A 456 -4.92 -20.03 23.62
CA GLY A 456 -6.31 -20.52 23.71
C GLY A 456 -7.38 -19.44 23.79
N ARG A 457 -7.03 -18.15 23.66
CA ARG A 457 -7.98 -17.03 23.68
C ARG A 457 -8.24 -16.49 22.28
N PRO A 458 -9.47 -16.08 21.94
CA PRO A 458 -9.78 -15.47 20.66
C PRO A 458 -9.02 -14.15 20.49
N VAL A 459 -8.53 -13.92 19.27
CA VAL A 459 -7.91 -12.65 18.86
C VAL A 459 -8.97 -11.80 18.17
N ASP A 460 -9.24 -10.63 18.74
CA ASP A 460 -10.05 -9.58 18.13
C ASP A 460 -9.24 -8.27 18.18
N LEU A 461 -8.91 -7.73 17.01
CA LEU A 461 -8.14 -6.49 16.93
C LEU A 461 -8.99 -5.26 17.28
N SER A 462 -10.32 -5.36 17.20
CA SER A 462 -11.23 -4.28 17.56
C SER A 462 -11.31 -4.05 19.07
N ASP A 463 -10.88 -5.02 19.88
CA ASP A 463 -10.72 -4.88 21.34
C ASP A 463 -9.51 -3.98 21.71
N ILE A 464 -8.64 -3.64 20.76
CA ILE A 464 -7.50 -2.75 20.99
C ILE A 464 -8.00 -1.30 20.89
N ASP A 465 -8.45 -0.74 22.01
CA ASP A 465 -9.08 0.59 22.11
C ASP A 465 -8.11 1.75 22.42
N VAL A 466 -6.81 1.45 22.57
CA VAL A 466 -5.74 2.45 22.75
C VAL A 466 -5.35 3.13 21.43
N ASP A 467 -4.80 4.34 21.50
CA ASP A 467 -4.39 5.12 20.32
C ASP A 467 -3.31 4.39 19.49
N GLY A 468 -3.53 4.34 18.17
CA GLY A 468 -2.70 3.66 17.19
C GLY A 468 -1.98 4.61 16.23
N TYR A 469 -0.78 4.22 15.77
CA TYR A 469 -0.01 4.92 14.75
C TYR A 469 0.52 3.95 13.70
N VAL A 470 0.01 4.02 12.48
CA VAL A 470 0.39 3.10 11.39
C VAL A 470 1.26 3.80 10.35
N VAL A 471 2.42 3.23 10.04
CA VAL A 471 3.35 3.73 9.02
C VAL A 471 3.43 2.77 7.84
N ALA A 472 3.29 3.28 6.62
CA ALA A 472 3.47 2.52 5.39
C ALA A 472 4.39 3.24 4.40
N GLY A 473 5.08 2.46 3.56
CA GLY A 473 5.90 2.98 2.47
C GLY A 473 5.13 3.11 1.15
N ALA A 474 5.16 4.28 0.53
CA ALA A 474 4.44 4.56 -0.72
C ALA A 474 4.86 3.66 -1.90
N THR A 475 6.07 3.12 -1.87
CA THR A 475 6.62 2.18 -2.87
C THR A 475 6.99 0.83 -2.25
N ASP A 476 6.42 0.51 -1.09
CA ASP A 476 6.56 -0.79 -0.47
C ASP A 476 5.78 -1.85 -1.28
N HIS A 477 6.49 -2.89 -1.69
CA HIS A 477 5.96 -4.03 -2.45
C HIS A 477 5.87 -5.30 -1.59
N ILE A 478 6.51 -5.31 -0.43
CA ILE A 478 6.43 -6.38 0.56
C ILE A 478 5.15 -6.21 1.37
N CYS A 479 4.94 -4.99 1.88
CA CYS A 479 3.74 -4.59 2.59
C CYS A 479 3.08 -3.41 1.85
N PRO A 480 2.29 -3.67 0.78
CA PRO A 480 1.65 -2.61 0.03
C PRO A 480 0.85 -1.69 0.96
N TRP A 481 1.03 -0.38 0.82
CA TRP A 481 0.47 0.58 1.76
C TRP A 481 -1.06 0.52 1.85
N GLN A 482 -1.73 0.09 0.78
CA GLN A 482 -3.18 -0.11 0.79
C GLN A 482 -3.59 -1.22 1.75
N SER A 483 -2.77 -2.26 1.88
CA SER A 483 -3.01 -3.34 2.84
C SER A 483 -2.67 -2.92 4.26
N CYS A 484 -1.62 -2.13 4.45
CA CYS A 484 -1.37 -1.47 5.74
C CYS A 484 -2.53 -0.55 6.13
N TYR A 485 -3.11 0.19 5.17
CA TYR A 485 -4.24 1.10 5.41
C TYR A 485 -5.50 0.36 5.84
N ARG A 486 -5.85 -0.76 5.18
CA ARG A 486 -6.97 -1.61 5.64
C ARG A 486 -6.69 -2.24 7.01
N SER A 487 -5.46 -2.67 7.25
CA SER A 487 -5.04 -3.22 8.55
C SER A 487 -5.20 -2.19 9.68
N ALA A 488 -4.97 -0.92 9.39
CA ALA A 488 -5.14 0.18 10.35
C ALA A 488 -6.61 0.37 10.76
N GLY A 489 -7.57 -0.02 9.93
CA GLY A 489 -9.00 0.00 10.23
C GLY A 489 -9.51 -1.22 11.01
N LEU A 490 -8.63 -2.15 11.42
CA LEU A 490 -9.00 -3.29 12.26
C LEU A 490 -8.94 -2.98 13.76
N PHE A 491 -8.31 -1.88 14.16
CA PHE A 491 -8.15 -1.48 15.55
C PHE A 491 -9.38 -0.70 16.04
N GLY A 492 -9.77 -0.90 17.31
CA GLY A 492 -10.92 -0.21 17.90
C GLY A 492 -10.63 1.24 18.33
N GLY A 493 -9.37 1.54 18.64
CA GLY A 493 -8.91 2.88 19.02
C GLY A 493 -8.70 3.82 17.83
N THR A 494 -8.49 5.11 18.14
CA THR A 494 -8.19 6.12 17.11
C THR A 494 -6.84 5.80 16.46
N THR A 495 -6.82 5.63 15.13
CA THR A 495 -5.59 5.26 14.42
C THR A 495 -5.14 6.36 13.46
N ARG A 496 -3.97 6.93 13.71
CA ARG A 496 -3.31 7.83 12.78
C ARG A 496 -2.58 7.03 11.70
N PHE A 497 -2.82 7.33 10.43
CA PHE A 497 -2.12 6.67 9.32
C PHE A 497 -1.12 7.60 8.63
N VAL A 498 0.10 7.11 8.41
CA VAL A 498 1.20 7.83 7.78
C VAL A 498 1.74 7.08 6.57
N LEU A 499 1.68 7.74 5.42
CA LEU A 499 2.26 7.27 4.16
C LEU A 499 3.58 7.98 3.90
N SER A 500 4.68 7.30 4.15
CA SER A 500 6.05 7.80 3.97
C SER A 500 6.56 7.51 2.55
N THR A 501 7.33 8.42 1.96
CA THR A 501 8.05 8.14 0.72
C THR A 501 9.12 7.08 0.95
N GLY A 502 9.21 6.08 0.07
CA GLY A 502 10.22 5.03 0.16
C GLY A 502 9.63 3.63 -0.02
N GLY A 503 10.52 2.63 -0.11
CA GLY A 503 10.16 1.22 -0.02
C GLY A 503 10.14 0.74 1.44
N HIS A 504 9.99 -0.56 1.65
CA HIS A 504 9.81 -1.19 2.97
C HIS A 504 10.68 -0.59 4.10
N ILE A 505 12.01 -0.67 3.98
CA ILE A 505 12.92 -0.14 5.01
C ILE A 505 13.12 1.37 4.91
N ALA A 506 13.18 1.91 3.69
CA ALA A 506 13.42 3.34 3.49
C ALA A 506 12.26 4.23 3.97
N ALA A 507 11.07 3.66 4.15
CA ALA A 507 9.92 4.35 4.72
C ALA A 507 10.02 4.53 6.25
N THR A 508 10.74 3.63 6.94
CA THR A 508 10.88 3.61 8.40
C THR A 508 12.22 4.17 8.88
N VAL A 509 13.30 3.93 8.13
CA VAL A 509 14.65 4.39 8.49
C VAL A 509 15.05 5.56 7.60
N ASN A 510 14.51 6.73 7.95
CA ASN A 510 14.65 7.95 7.17
C ASN A 510 14.84 9.16 8.09
N PRO A 511 16.10 9.58 8.31
CA PRO A 511 16.39 10.60 9.31
C PRO A 511 15.77 11.96 8.92
N PRO A 512 15.37 12.78 9.91
CA PRO A 512 14.87 14.12 9.67
C PRO A 512 15.85 14.96 8.86
N GLY A 513 15.33 15.83 7.98
CA GLY A 513 16.15 16.71 7.13
C GLY A 513 16.54 16.10 5.78
N ASN A 514 16.17 14.85 5.47
CA ASN A 514 16.36 14.29 4.13
C ASN A 514 15.50 15.04 3.08
N PRO A 515 16.08 15.82 2.15
CA PRO A 515 15.33 16.66 1.22
C PRO A 515 14.58 15.84 0.15
N ARG A 516 14.88 14.54 0.04
CA ARG A 516 14.21 13.61 -0.87
C ARG A 516 13.05 12.86 -0.20
N SER A 517 12.82 13.09 1.08
CA SER A 517 11.76 12.45 1.86
C SER A 517 10.57 13.38 2.05
N SER A 518 9.37 12.82 2.00
CA SER A 518 8.16 13.44 2.50
C SER A 518 7.19 12.38 3.01
N PHE A 519 6.16 12.80 3.74
CA PHE A 519 5.08 11.91 4.15
C PHE A 519 3.73 12.61 4.03
N GLN A 520 2.67 11.81 3.94
CA GLN A 520 1.29 12.25 4.08
C GLN A 520 0.72 11.61 5.33
N ALA A 521 -0.10 12.34 6.08
CA ALA A 521 -0.73 11.83 7.29
C ALA A 521 -2.23 12.14 7.29
N GLY A 522 -3.03 11.12 7.63
CA GLY A 522 -4.43 11.23 7.99
C GLY A 522 -4.56 11.14 9.51
N GLU A 523 -5.43 11.98 10.09
CA GLU A 523 -5.71 11.98 11.54
C GLU A 523 -6.46 10.71 11.96
N ASP A 524 -7.20 10.10 11.03
CA ASP A 524 -7.99 8.90 11.24
C ASP A 524 -8.02 8.04 9.97
N VAL A 525 -8.21 6.73 10.14
CA VAL A 525 -8.47 5.77 9.07
C VAL A 525 -9.98 5.72 8.88
N GLY A 526 -10.50 6.44 7.89
CA GLY A 526 -11.92 6.41 7.56
C GLY A 526 -12.41 4.99 7.22
N ASP A 527 -13.73 4.79 7.21
CA ASP A 527 -14.36 3.48 6.98
C ASP A 527 -13.74 2.73 5.79
N PRO A 528 -13.05 1.59 6.02
CA PRO A 528 -12.41 0.83 4.95
C PRO A 528 -13.40 0.26 3.92
N ALA A 529 -14.70 0.21 4.23
CA ALA A 529 -15.75 -0.15 3.28
C ALA A 529 -16.06 0.96 2.26
N VAL A 530 -15.65 2.20 2.53
CA VAL A 530 -15.92 3.36 1.67
C VAL A 530 -14.66 3.78 0.93
N THR A 531 -14.58 3.42 -0.35
CA THR A 531 -13.50 3.90 -1.23
C THR A 531 -13.80 5.29 -1.76
N VAL A 532 -13.01 6.29 -1.36
CA VAL A 532 -13.11 7.66 -1.87
C VAL A 532 -12.17 7.85 -3.06
N VAL A 533 -12.73 8.12 -4.25
CA VAL A 533 -11.97 8.46 -5.45
C VAL A 533 -11.93 9.97 -5.63
N ARG A 534 -10.75 10.56 -5.43
CA ARG A 534 -10.46 11.97 -5.76
C ARG A 534 -9.48 12.03 -6.92
N PHE A 535 -9.70 12.93 -7.87
CA PHE A 535 -8.79 13.15 -8.99
C PHE A 535 -8.53 14.64 -9.22
N ASP A 536 -7.35 14.94 -9.76
CA ASP A 536 -7.00 16.27 -10.24
C ASP A 536 -7.44 16.40 -11.72
N PRO A 537 -8.31 17.35 -12.09
CA PRO A 537 -8.68 17.54 -13.50
C PRO A 537 -7.46 17.99 -14.32
N PRO A 538 -7.42 17.75 -15.64
CA PRO A 538 -6.31 18.18 -16.49
C PRO A 538 -5.93 19.65 -16.29
N GLY A 539 -4.63 19.93 -16.10
CA GLY A 539 -4.12 21.27 -15.83
C GLY A 539 -4.20 21.74 -14.37
N ALA A 540 -4.74 20.94 -13.45
CA ALA A 540 -4.72 21.19 -12.02
C ALA A 540 -3.91 20.11 -11.27
N GLY A 541 -3.41 20.46 -10.09
CA GLY A 541 -2.68 19.54 -9.22
C GLY A 541 -1.55 18.79 -9.90
N GLY A 542 -1.56 17.46 -9.81
CA GLY A 542 -0.57 16.58 -10.45
C GLY A 542 -0.88 16.21 -11.90
N SER A 543 -2.04 16.60 -12.43
CA SER A 543 -2.45 16.24 -13.79
C SER A 543 -1.79 17.12 -14.85
N PRO A 544 -1.36 16.54 -15.99
CA PRO A 544 -0.72 17.32 -17.05
C PRO A 544 -1.67 18.37 -17.62
N LEU A 545 -1.09 19.44 -18.19
CA LEU A 545 -1.85 20.41 -18.96
C LEU A 545 -2.48 19.74 -20.18
N PRO A 546 -3.78 19.99 -20.46
CA PRO A 546 -4.42 19.42 -21.63
C PRO A 546 -3.88 20.10 -22.90
N GLY A 547 -3.69 19.33 -23.97
CA GLY A 547 -3.26 19.87 -25.27
C GLY A 547 -4.30 20.79 -25.93
N ARG A 548 -5.57 20.69 -25.54
CA ARG A 548 -6.68 21.57 -25.96
C ARG A 548 -7.61 21.85 -24.77
N PRO A 549 -8.27 23.03 -24.70
CA PRO A 549 -9.25 23.31 -23.65
C PRO A 549 -10.38 22.26 -23.62
N TYR A 550 -10.75 21.80 -22.43
CA TYR A 550 -11.85 20.87 -22.23
C TYR A 550 -13.16 21.60 -21.86
N ARG A 551 -14.28 20.89 -21.99
CA ARG A 551 -15.62 21.32 -21.53
C ARG A 551 -16.09 20.37 -20.42
N MET A 552 -17.13 20.77 -19.66
CA MET A 552 -17.71 19.93 -18.60
C MET A 552 -18.02 18.50 -19.07
N ARG A 553 -18.59 18.34 -20.26
CA ARG A 553 -18.88 17.02 -20.85
C ARG A 553 -17.62 16.17 -21.04
N GLY A 554 -16.51 16.79 -21.45
CA GLY A 554 -15.23 16.10 -21.62
C GLY A 554 -14.68 15.58 -20.29
N LEU A 555 -14.87 16.34 -19.20
CA LEU A 555 -14.49 15.89 -17.85
C LEU A 555 -15.39 14.74 -17.37
N ALA A 556 -16.70 14.82 -17.61
CA ALA A 556 -17.62 13.72 -17.29
C ALA A 556 -17.24 12.42 -18.02
N LEU A 557 -16.82 12.49 -19.30
CA LEU A 557 -16.32 11.32 -20.04
C LEU A 557 -14.94 10.85 -19.55
N ALA A 558 -14.08 11.78 -19.11
CA ALA A 558 -12.81 11.40 -18.48
C ALA A 558 -13.05 10.66 -17.15
N MET A 559 -14.08 11.05 -16.38
CA MET A 559 -14.49 10.34 -15.17
C MET A 559 -14.96 8.92 -15.48
N THR A 560 -15.71 8.66 -16.56
CA THR A 560 -16.08 7.27 -16.90
C THR A 560 -14.86 6.41 -17.20
N GLY A 561 -13.89 6.92 -17.97
CA GLY A 561 -12.63 6.21 -18.23
C GLY A 561 -11.78 5.98 -16.98
N LEU A 562 -11.80 6.94 -16.04
CA LEU A 562 -11.17 6.77 -14.73
C LEU A 562 -11.83 5.62 -13.96
N LEU A 563 -13.16 5.59 -13.90
CA LEU A 563 -13.90 4.53 -13.21
C LEU A 563 -13.67 3.15 -13.83
N ASP A 564 -13.61 3.06 -15.16
CA ASP A 564 -13.30 1.81 -15.87
C ASP A 564 -11.89 1.32 -15.52
N THR A 565 -10.92 2.23 -15.45
CA THR A 565 -9.54 1.91 -15.03
C THR A 565 -9.47 1.43 -13.59
N LEU A 566 -10.28 2.01 -12.70
CA LEU A 566 -10.36 1.63 -11.30
C LEU A 566 -11.24 0.39 -11.06
N GLY A 567 -11.96 -0.09 -12.07
CA GLY A 567 -12.85 -1.25 -11.97
C GLY A 567 -14.15 -0.97 -11.22
N HIS A 568 -14.65 0.27 -11.23
CA HIS A 568 -15.90 0.65 -10.59
C HIS A 568 -17.02 0.87 -11.61
N GLU A 569 -18.03 0.01 -11.58
CA GLU A 569 -19.19 0.11 -12.48
C GLU A 569 -20.14 1.24 -12.07
N ARG A 570 -20.36 1.49 -10.78
CA ARG A 570 -21.21 2.59 -10.31
C ARG A 570 -20.61 3.26 -9.09
N VAL A 571 -20.85 4.56 -8.95
CA VAL A 571 -20.37 5.38 -7.83
C VAL A 571 -21.44 6.36 -7.36
N ASP A 572 -21.34 6.78 -6.10
CA ASP A 572 -21.99 8.00 -5.63
C ASP A 572 -21.07 9.19 -5.94
N VAL A 573 -21.63 10.30 -6.39
CA VAL A 573 -20.84 11.44 -6.88
C VAL A 573 -21.11 12.66 -6.02
N LEU A 574 -20.04 13.16 -5.38
CA LEU A 574 -20.06 14.41 -4.63
C LEU A 574 -19.27 15.47 -5.40
N GLY A 575 -19.88 16.63 -5.61
CA GLY A 575 -19.24 17.77 -6.25
C GLY A 575 -19.41 19.06 -5.46
N ILE A 576 -18.30 19.76 -5.22
CA ILE A 576 -18.27 21.06 -4.53
C ILE A 576 -18.04 22.17 -5.56
N SER A 577 -18.88 23.20 -5.57
CA SER A 577 -18.70 24.38 -6.41
C SER A 577 -18.54 24.03 -7.90
N TRP A 578 -17.44 24.41 -8.55
CA TRP A 578 -17.14 23.99 -9.92
C TRP A 578 -17.15 22.45 -10.11
N GLY A 579 -16.75 21.68 -9.09
CA GLY A 579 -16.90 20.22 -9.09
C GLY A 579 -18.35 19.76 -9.04
N GLY A 580 -19.26 20.54 -8.46
CA GLY A 580 -20.71 20.33 -8.49
C GLY A 580 -21.28 20.46 -9.91
N ALA A 581 -20.78 21.40 -10.70
CA ALA A 581 -21.12 21.49 -12.13
C ALA A 581 -20.66 20.25 -12.92
N VAL A 582 -19.45 19.76 -12.65
CA VAL A 582 -18.94 18.51 -13.24
C VAL A 582 -19.79 17.31 -12.80
N ALA A 583 -20.18 17.23 -11.52
CA ALA A 583 -21.03 16.17 -10.98
C ALA A 583 -22.42 16.15 -11.64
N GLN A 584 -23.05 17.33 -11.82
CA GLN A 584 -24.31 17.46 -12.56
C GLN A 584 -24.16 16.97 -14.01
N GLN A 585 -23.08 17.37 -14.69
CA GLN A 585 -22.80 16.92 -16.05
C GLN A 585 -22.54 15.41 -16.12
N PHE A 586 -21.86 14.82 -15.13
CA PHE A 586 -21.61 13.39 -15.05
C PHE A 586 -22.90 12.61 -14.85
N ALA A 587 -23.74 13.01 -13.88
CA ALA A 587 -25.06 12.41 -13.65
C ALA A 587 -25.97 12.49 -14.89
N HIS A 588 -25.81 13.52 -15.72
CA HIS A 588 -26.51 13.63 -17.00
C HIS A 588 -25.91 12.77 -18.12
N THR A 589 -24.58 12.74 -18.25
CA THR A 589 -23.88 12.08 -19.37
C THR A 589 -23.76 10.57 -19.19
N ALA A 590 -23.56 10.14 -17.94
CA ALA A 590 -23.30 8.75 -17.54
C ALA A 590 -24.21 8.39 -16.35
N GLY A 591 -25.52 8.63 -16.52
CA GLY A 591 -26.47 8.54 -15.42
C GLY A 591 -26.63 7.14 -14.83
N ASP A 592 -26.38 6.11 -15.62
CA ASP A 592 -26.30 4.69 -15.23
C ASP A 592 -25.10 4.41 -14.30
N ARG A 593 -24.03 5.20 -14.43
CA ARG A 593 -22.80 5.11 -13.61
C ARG A 593 -22.90 5.89 -12.29
N CYS A 594 -23.90 6.77 -12.15
CA CYS A 594 -24.11 7.62 -10.98
C CYS A 594 -25.28 7.11 -10.14
N ARG A 595 -25.02 6.56 -8.94
CA ARG A 595 -26.05 6.00 -8.06
C ARG A 595 -26.77 7.09 -7.25
N ARG A 596 -26.02 7.95 -6.55
CA ARG A 596 -26.54 9.14 -5.83
C ARG A 596 -25.70 10.37 -6.16
N LEU A 597 -26.30 11.55 -6.05
CA LEU A 597 -25.66 12.82 -6.35
C LEU A 597 -25.67 13.74 -5.13
N VAL A 598 -24.51 14.28 -4.75
CA VAL A 598 -24.37 15.26 -3.67
C VAL A 598 -23.78 16.55 -4.24
N LEU A 599 -24.56 17.62 -4.20
CA LEU A 599 -24.23 18.94 -4.76
C LEU A 599 -24.00 19.92 -3.62
N VAL A 600 -22.78 20.44 -3.51
CA VAL A 600 -22.39 21.29 -2.38
C VAL A 600 -21.91 22.64 -2.86
N ALA A 601 -22.48 23.72 -2.33
CA ALA A 601 -22.07 25.10 -2.62
C ALA A 601 -21.86 25.32 -4.13
N THR A 602 -22.82 24.89 -4.96
CA THR A 602 -22.75 24.90 -6.43
C THR A 602 -24.01 25.52 -7.03
N GLY A 603 -23.92 25.98 -8.26
CA GLY A 603 -25.04 26.55 -9.02
C GLY A 603 -25.30 25.85 -10.34
N THR A 604 -26.07 26.53 -11.19
CA THR A 604 -26.55 26.04 -12.49
C THR A 604 -25.71 26.53 -13.68
N GLY A 605 -24.48 26.97 -13.42
CA GLY A 605 -23.52 27.43 -14.42
C GLY A 605 -23.67 28.91 -14.78
N SER A 606 -23.49 29.26 -16.05
CA SER A 606 -23.45 30.65 -16.53
C SER A 606 -24.78 31.41 -16.39
N LEU A 607 -25.89 30.70 -16.15
CA LEU A 607 -27.23 31.27 -15.95
C LEU A 607 -27.69 31.22 -14.49
N MET A 608 -26.77 30.93 -13.56
CA MET A 608 -27.06 30.95 -12.13
C MET A 608 -27.27 32.39 -11.63
N VAL A 609 -27.91 32.56 -10.47
CA VAL A 609 -27.91 33.86 -9.76
C VAL A 609 -26.45 34.19 -9.42
N PRO A 610 -25.89 35.29 -9.96
CA PRO A 610 -24.46 35.55 -9.87
C PRO A 610 -24.05 36.03 -8.47
N ALA A 611 -22.78 35.81 -8.14
CA ALA A 611 -22.14 36.47 -6.99
C ALA A 611 -22.05 37.98 -7.20
N GLY A 612 -21.79 38.71 -6.11
CA GLY A 612 -21.50 40.14 -6.18
C GLY A 612 -20.27 40.46 -7.06
N PRO A 613 -20.23 41.64 -7.74
CA PRO A 613 -19.14 41.99 -8.66
C PRO A 613 -17.73 41.89 -8.06
N GLY A 614 -17.55 42.25 -6.79
CA GLY A 614 -16.26 42.15 -6.10
C GLY A 614 -15.78 40.70 -5.87
N VAL A 615 -16.71 39.78 -5.63
CA VAL A 615 -16.41 38.35 -5.51
C VAL A 615 -16.01 37.78 -6.88
N LEU A 616 -16.75 38.11 -7.94
CA LEU A 616 -16.44 37.68 -9.31
C LEU A 616 -15.06 38.19 -9.77
N ALA A 617 -14.74 39.46 -9.49
CA ALA A 617 -13.43 40.03 -9.80
C ALA A 617 -12.29 39.28 -9.09
N THR A 618 -12.51 38.90 -7.82
CA THR A 618 -11.53 38.12 -7.05
C THR A 618 -11.35 36.71 -7.62
N MET A 619 -12.43 36.09 -8.13
CA MET A 619 -12.39 34.76 -8.74
C MET A 619 -11.83 34.74 -10.16
N ALA A 620 -11.76 35.87 -10.87
CA ALA A 620 -11.27 35.93 -12.25
C ALA A 620 -9.77 35.56 -12.37
N THR A 621 -9.02 35.58 -11.26
CA THR A 621 -7.58 35.28 -11.24
C THR A 621 -7.26 34.11 -10.29
N PRO A 622 -6.18 33.35 -10.54
CA PRO A 622 -5.75 32.29 -9.63
C PRO A 622 -5.02 32.81 -8.39
N ARG A 623 -4.93 34.14 -8.16
CA ARG A 623 -4.07 34.74 -7.12
C ARG A 623 -4.37 34.20 -5.71
N ARG A 624 -5.64 33.92 -5.39
CA ARG A 624 -6.06 33.32 -4.11
C ARG A 624 -5.49 31.92 -3.85
N HIS A 625 -5.01 31.22 -4.88
CA HIS A 625 -4.36 29.92 -4.75
C HIS A 625 -2.83 30.02 -4.67
N LEU A 626 -2.27 31.15 -5.09
CA LEU A 626 -0.82 31.34 -5.24
C LEU A 626 -0.23 32.23 -4.15
N ASP A 627 -1.02 33.14 -3.59
CA ASP A 627 -0.62 34.12 -2.59
C ASP A 627 -1.44 33.93 -1.30
N PRO A 628 -0.87 33.27 -0.28
CA PRO A 628 -1.56 33.05 0.99
C PRO A 628 -1.94 34.35 1.73
N GLY A 629 -1.15 35.42 1.56
CA GLY A 629 -1.45 36.71 2.17
C GLY A 629 -2.64 37.38 1.50
N PHE A 630 -2.76 37.24 0.17
CA PHE A 630 -3.96 37.65 -0.56
C PHE A 630 -5.18 36.83 -0.15
N LEU A 631 -5.05 35.49 -0.10
CA LEU A 631 -6.12 34.58 0.34
C LEU A 631 -6.68 34.97 1.70
N ARG A 632 -5.80 35.22 2.69
CA ARG A 632 -6.19 35.63 4.05
C ARG A 632 -7.07 36.89 4.05
N ARG A 633 -6.74 37.88 3.21
CA ARG A 633 -7.50 39.13 3.13
C ARG A 633 -8.87 38.96 2.47
N VAL A 634 -8.97 38.11 1.45
CA VAL A 634 -10.21 37.97 0.67
C VAL A 634 -11.13 36.87 1.18
N ALA A 635 -10.60 35.88 1.90
CA ALA A 635 -11.33 34.69 2.37
C ALA A 635 -12.65 35.02 3.09
N PRO A 636 -12.71 35.95 4.06
CA PRO A 636 -13.98 36.33 4.71
C PRO A 636 -15.05 36.79 3.72
N GLY A 637 -14.65 37.59 2.72
CA GLY A 637 -15.56 38.22 1.77
C GLY A 637 -15.98 37.32 0.61
N ILE A 638 -15.19 36.29 0.28
CA ILE A 638 -15.53 35.37 -0.81
C ILE A 638 -16.08 34.04 -0.31
N TYR A 639 -15.69 33.56 0.86
CA TYR A 639 -16.13 32.26 1.34
C TYR A 639 -17.23 32.34 2.39
N GLY A 640 -17.32 33.43 3.17
CA GLY A 640 -18.30 33.51 4.27
C GLY A 640 -18.11 32.43 5.33
N GLY A 641 -19.07 32.26 6.22
CA GLY A 641 -19.09 31.22 7.26
C GLY A 641 -17.80 31.17 8.09
N VAL A 642 -17.19 29.98 8.20
CA VAL A 642 -15.92 29.77 8.94
C VAL A 642 -14.83 30.73 8.48
N ALA A 643 -14.83 31.18 7.22
CA ALA A 643 -13.82 32.11 6.73
C ALA A 643 -13.93 33.52 7.32
N ARG A 644 -15.10 33.91 7.86
CA ARG A 644 -15.27 35.19 8.58
C ARG A 644 -14.73 35.12 9.99
N ASP A 645 -14.96 33.99 10.65
CA ASP A 645 -14.59 33.78 12.06
C ASP A 645 -13.12 33.36 12.21
N ASP A 646 -12.63 32.50 11.32
CA ASP A 646 -11.28 31.95 11.32
C ASP A 646 -10.69 31.87 9.89
N PRO A 647 -10.17 32.99 9.36
CA PRO A 647 -9.53 33.02 8.05
C PRO A 647 -8.24 32.18 7.99
N GLU A 648 -7.55 31.96 9.12
CA GLU A 648 -6.31 31.18 9.15
C GLU A 648 -6.59 29.69 8.97
N ARG A 649 -7.68 29.17 9.52
CA ARG A 649 -8.14 27.80 9.24
C ARG A 649 -8.35 27.59 7.73
N VAL A 650 -8.93 28.56 7.03
CA VAL A 650 -9.09 28.51 5.56
C VAL A 650 -7.74 28.52 4.83
N VAL A 651 -6.81 29.37 5.25
CA VAL A 651 -5.45 29.42 4.67
C VAL A 651 -4.73 28.09 4.90
N ALA A 652 -4.84 27.50 6.09
CA ALA A 652 -4.23 26.21 6.43
C ALA A 652 -4.82 25.08 5.57
N ILE A 653 -6.16 25.03 5.44
CA ILE A 653 -6.84 24.05 4.59
C ILE A 653 -6.41 24.18 3.14
N MET A 654 -6.39 25.39 2.59
CA MET A 654 -6.00 25.63 1.21
C MET A 654 -4.52 25.30 0.99
N ARG A 655 -3.61 25.61 1.93
CA ARG A 655 -2.21 25.19 1.83
C ARG A 655 -2.05 23.66 1.86
N ARG A 656 -2.84 22.96 2.67
CA ARG A 656 -2.79 21.49 2.78
C ARG A 656 -3.38 20.79 1.55
N HIS A 657 -4.46 21.32 0.98
CA HIS A 657 -5.25 20.62 -0.05
C HIS A 657 -5.13 21.20 -1.47
N SER A 658 -4.76 22.48 -1.63
CA SER A 658 -4.62 23.12 -2.93
C SER A 658 -3.23 22.89 -3.49
N ARG A 659 -3.14 21.95 -4.43
CA ARG A 659 -2.00 21.85 -5.35
C ARG A 659 -2.23 22.87 -6.47
N GLY A 660 -1.76 24.11 -6.24
CA GLY A 660 -1.96 25.23 -7.17
C GLY A 660 -1.61 24.85 -8.62
N GLY A 661 -2.59 24.97 -9.52
CA GLY A 661 -2.40 24.72 -10.95
C GLY A 661 -1.72 25.90 -11.65
N SER A 662 -1.22 25.66 -12.86
CA SER A 662 -0.72 26.76 -13.70
C SER A 662 -1.85 27.72 -14.10
N TRP A 663 -1.51 28.97 -14.44
CA TRP A 663 -2.50 29.93 -14.94
C TRP A 663 -3.28 29.37 -16.15
N ARG A 664 -2.61 28.64 -17.03
CA ARG A 664 -3.23 28.00 -18.21
C ARG A 664 -4.25 26.95 -17.80
N GLY A 665 -3.96 26.16 -16.78
CA GLY A 665 -4.90 25.19 -16.21
C GLY A 665 -6.13 25.88 -15.62
N TYR A 666 -5.93 26.98 -14.88
CA TYR A 666 -7.02 27.80 -14.37
C TYR A 666 -7.89 28.38 -15.50
N ALA A 667 -7.26 28.88 -16.57
CA ALA A 667 -7.97 29.35 -17.76
C ALA A 667 -8.79 28.23 -18.42
N CYS A 668 -8.28 27.00 -18.50
CA CYS A 668 -9.05 25.85 -18.98
C CYS A 668 -10.28 25.56 -18.09
N GLN A 669 -10.17 25.68 -16.77
CA GLN A 669 -11.31 25.52 -15.85
C GLN A 669 -12.38 26.60 -16.07
N LEU A 670 -11.97 27.86 -16.24
CA LEU A 670 -12.89 28.96 -16.55
C LEU A 670 -13.57 28.76 -17.91
N LEU A 671 -12.81 28.40 -18.95
CA LEU A 671 -13.34 28.09 -20.28
C LEU A 671 -14.29 26.88 -20.27
N ALA A 672 -14.04 25.89 -19.41
CA ALA A 672 -14.94 24.75 -19.27
C ALA A 672 -16.31 25.16 -18.72
N GLY A 673 -16.35 26.14 -17.80
CA GLY A 673 -17.59 26.69 -17.25
C GLY A 673 -18.26 27.76 -18.14
N ALA A 674 -17.49 28.47 -18.97
CA ALA A 674 -17.99 29.54 -19.82
C ALA A 674 -19.03 29.03 -20.83
N GLY A 675 -20.26 29.54 -20.72
CA GLY A 675 -21.41 29.14 -21.54
C GLY A 675 -22.04 27.81 -21.13
N TRP A 676 -21.52 27.12 -20.12
CA TRP A 676 -22.13 25.90 -19.61
C TRP A 676 -23.29 26.24 -18.66
N THR A 677 -24.41 25.54 -18.80
CA THR A 677 -25.55 25.60 -17.87
C THR A 677 -26.20 24.23 -17.73
N SER A 678 -26.66 23.91 -16.52
CA SER A 678 -27.38 22.66 -16.26
C SER A 678 -28.89 22.79 -16.34
N LEU A 679 -29.44 24.01 -16.36
CA LEU A 679 -30.89 24.28 -16.31
C LEU A 679 -31.69 23.43 -17.30
N ALA A 680 -31.16 23.25 -18.51
CA ALA A 680 -31.82 22.50 -19.57
C ALA A 680 -31.98 21.00 -19.26
N PHE A 681 -31.16 20.41 -18.38
CA PHE A 681 -31.19 18.98 -18.09
C PHE A 681 -31.43 18.61 -16.63
N LEU A 682 -31.45 19.56 -15.69
CA LEU A 682 -31.77 19.28 -14.28
C LEU A 682 -33.08 18.49 -14.10
N PRO A 683 -34.20 18.80 -14.80
CA PRO A 683 -35.45 18.02 -14.71
C PRO A 683 -35.34 16.57 -15.19
N ARG A 684 -34.25 16.23 -15.89
CA ARG A 684 -33.99 14.88 -16.41
C ARG A 684 -33.06 14.06 -15.51
N LEU A 685 -32.48 14.65 -14.47
CA LEU A 685 -31.69 13.90 -13.49
C LEU A 685 -32.62 12.96 -12.70
N ARG A 686 -32.21 11.71 -12.55
CA ARG A 686 -33.02 10.64 -11.91
C ARG A 686 -32.40 10.12 -10.63
N GLN A 687 -31.16 10.50 -10.35
CA GLN A 687 -30.43 10.09 -9.18
C GLN A 687 -31.04 10.77 -7.95
N PRO A 688 -31.23 10.04 -6.83
CA PRO A 688 -31.44 10.67 -5.54
C PRO A 688 -30.38 11.75 -5.34
N THR A 689 -30.81 12.98 -5.04
CA THR A 689 -29.93 14.14 -4.98
C THR A 689 -30.04 14.86 -3.65
N LEU A 690 -28.90 15.11 -3.02
CA LEU A 690 -28.77 15.97 -1.84
C LEU A 690 -28.08 17.27 -2.26
N VAL A 691 -28.70 18.41 -1.95
CA VAL A 691 -28.13 19.75 -2.15
C VAL A 691 -27.77 20.31 -0.78
N LEU A 692 -26.49 20.61 -0.55
CA LEU A 692 -26.01 21.29 0.66
C LEU A 692 -25.62 22.74 0.33
N ALA A 693 -26.19 23.69 1.05
CA ALA A 693 -25.92 25.11 0.84
C ALA A 693 -25.77 25.86 2.17
N GLY A 694 -24.74 26.68 2.26
CA GLY A 694 -24.58 27.64 3.35
C GLY A 694 -25.50 28.85 3.15
N ASP A 695 -26.04 29.40 4.23
CA ASP A 695 -26.81 30.64 4.21
C ASP A 695 -25.95 31.91 4.07
N ASP A 696 -24.63 31.80 4.25
CA ASP A 696 -23.63 32.85 4.09
C ASP A 696 -22.57 32.44 3.05
N ASP A 697 -22.99 32.03 1.84
CA ASP A 697 -22.10 31.75 0.70
C ASP A 697 -22.07 32.95 -0.30
N PRO A 698 -20.98 33.76 -0.31
CA PRO A 698 -20.88 34.90 -1.22
C PRO A 698 -20.59 34.53 -2.68
N ILE A 699 -20.08 33.32 -2.95
CA ILE A 699 -19.74 32.85 -4.31
C ILE A 699 -20.96 32.24 -4.99
N ILE A 700 -21.71 31.41 -4.27
CA ILE A 700 -22.93 30.77 -4.75
C ILE A 700 -24.08 31.18 -3.84
N PRO A 701 -24.84 32.23 -4.20
CA PRO A 701 -26.02 32.63 -3.42
C PRO A 701 -26.99 31.46 -3.22
N LEU A 702 -27.58 31.38 -2.02
CA LEU A 702 -28.51 30.32 -1.60
C LEU A 702 -29.68 30.10 -2.58
N ALA A 703 -30.11 31.14 -3.28
CA ALA A 703 -31.14 31.05 -4.34
C ALA A 703 -30.84 29.96 -5.37
N ASN A 704 -29.58 29.71 -5.70
CA ASN A 704 -29.19 28.66 -6.65
C ASN A 704 -29.47 27.25 -6.13
N ALA A 705 -29.34 27.03 -4.81
CA ALA A 705 -29.67 25.76 -4.19
C ALA A 705 -31.18 25.48 -4.24
N HIS A 706 -32.01 26.51 -4.03
CA HIS A 706 -33.45 26.42 -4.22
C HIS A 706 -33.81 26.12 -5.68
N ILE A 707 -33.23 26.85 -6.65
CA ILE A 707 -33.44 26.58 -8.09
C ILE A 707 -33.13 25.12 -8.43
N MET A 708 -31.97 24.60 -8.00
CA MET A 708 -31.60 23.21 -8.27
C MET A 708 -32.58 22.23 -7.59
N THR A 709 -32.96 22.47 -6.35
CA THR A 709 -33.88 21.58 -5.60
C THR A 709 -35.27 21.56 -6.24
N THR A 710 -35.75 22.70 -6.74
CA THR A 710 -37.03 22.78 -7.46
C THR A 710 -36.97 22.05 -8.81
N LEU A 711 -35.85 22.15 -9.52
CA LEU A 711 -35.71 21.58 -10.87
C LEU A 711 -35.34 20.10 -10.88
N ILE A 712 -34.66 19.58 -9.85
CA ILE A 712 -34.22 18.18 -9.79
C ILE A 712 -35.30 17.34 -9.09
N PRO A 713 -35.90 16.35 -9.78
CA PRO A 713 -36.93 15.51 -9.17
C PRO A 713 -36.43 14.78 -7.92
N GLY A 714 -37.13 14.96 -6.80
CA GLY A 714 -36.81 14.27 -5.54
C GLY A 714 -35.53 14.75 -4.84
N ALA A 715 -34.99 15.91 -5.22
CA ALA A 715 -33.86 16.50 -4.52
C ALA A 715 -34.23 16.95 -3.10
N ARG A 716 -33.31 16.76 -2.16
CA ARG A 716 -33.42 17.25 -0.78
C ARG A 716 -32.45 18.41 -0.58
N LEU A 717 -32.94 19.51 -0.01
CA LEU A 717 -32.10 20.65 0.34
C LEU A 717 -31.77 20.61 1.84
N HIS A 718 -30.49 20.71 2.16
CA HIS A 718 -30.00 20.92 3.52
C HIS A 718 -29.29 22.27 3.58
N VAL A 719 -29.95 23.24 4.22
CA VAL A 719 -29.37 24.58 4.48
C VAL A 719 -28.73 24.59 5.86
N TYR A 720 -27.51 25.09 5.95
CA TYR A 720 -26.77 25.20 7.21
C TYR A 720 -26.20 26.60 7.40
N ARG A 721 -25.88 26.93 8.66
CA ARG A 721 -25.18 28.18 9.00
C ARG A 721 -23.72 28.08 8.62
N GLY A 722 -23.33 28.74 7.53
CA GLY A 722 -21.97 28.61 7.02
C GLY A 722 -21.77 29.10 5.59
N GLY A 723 -20.54 28.92 5.13
CA GLY A 723 -20.04 29.48 3.88
C GLY A 723 -19.65 28.46 2.81
N HIS A 724 -19.09 28.96 1.71
CA HIS A 724 -18.82 28.23 0.46
C HIS A 724 -17.94 26.98 0.61
N ILE A 725 -17.03 26.98 1.59
CA ILE A 725 -16.02 25.93 1.77
C ILE A 725 -16.24 25.10 3.03
N ASP A 726 -17.36 25.29 3.72
CA ASP A 726 -17.59 24.75 5.07
C ASP A 726 -17.72 23.23 5.12
N LEU A 727 -18.00 22.55 3.99
CA LEU A 727 -17.88 21.08 3.94
C LEU A 727 -16.44 20.63 4.26
N VAL A 728 -15.45 21.41 3.85
CA VAL A 728 -14.03 21.13 4.10
C VAL A 728 -13.54 21.86 5.35
N ALA A 729 -14.10 23.03 5.66
CA ALA A 729 -13.70 23.80 6.82
C ALA A 729 -14.31 23.31 8.13
N ALA A 730 -15.51 22.73 8.10
CA ALA A 730 -16.22 22.16 9.25
C ALA A 730 -16.83 20.78 8.91
N PRO A 731 -16.02 19.80 8.46
CA PRO A 731 -16.50 18.47 8.08
C PRO A 731 -17.24 17.76 9.22
N GLU A 732 -16.87 18.02 10.47
CA GLU A 732 -17.52 17.48 11.68
C GLU A 732 -19.04 17.76 11.74
N ARG A 733 -19.50 18.86 11.13
CA ARG A 733 -20.92 19.23 11.08
C ARG A 733 -21.65 18.68 9.86
N LEU A 734 -20.96 18.60 8.72
CA LEU A 734 -21.60 18.37 7.41
C LEU A 734 -21.36 16.98 6.83
N ALA A 735 -20.27 16.32 7.19
CA ALA A 735 -20.01 14.94 6.78
C ALA A 735 -21.10 13.97 7.25
N PRO A 736 -21.64 14.05 8.49
CA PRO A 736 -22.71 13.15 8.94
C PRO A 736 -23.98 13.23 8.07
N VAL A 737 -24.32 14.41 7.56
CA VAL A 737 -25.47 14.62 6.67
C VAL A 737 -25.26 13.91 5.33
N VAL A 738 -24.03 13.95 4.81
CA VAL A 738 -23.66 13.24 3.58
C VAL A 738 -23.67 11.73 3.83
N GLU A 739 -23.09 11.26 4.92
CA GLU A 739 -23.05 9.83 5.29
C GLU A 739 -24.45 9.23 5.45
N GLU A 740 -25.35 9.93 6.13
CA GLU A 740 -26.75 9.53 6.29
C GLU A 740 -27.44 9.38 4.93
N PHE A 741 -27.27 10.36 4.04
CA PHE A 741 -27.85 10.32 2.70
C PHE A 741 -27.29 9.18 1.83
N LEU A 742 -26.00 8.88 1.97
CA LEU A 742 -25.36 7.76 1.30
C LEU A 742 -25.67 6.40 1.95
N GLY A 743 -26.34 6.38 3.11
CA GLY A 743 -26.71 5.17 3.82
C GLY A 743 -25.53 4.47 4.51
N HIS A 744 -24.51 5.22 4.90
CA HIS A 744 -23.31 4.73 5.59
C HIS A 744 -23.41 4.82 7.12
N ARG A 745 -24.52 5.33 7.67
CA ARG A 745 -24.84 5.30 9.11
C ARG A 745 -26.16 4.57 9.38
N THR A 746 -26.19 3.71 10.39
CA THR A 746 -27.44 3.28 11.04
C THR A 746 -27.97 4.45 11.87
N PRO A 747 -29.28 4.76 11.86
CA PRO A 747 -29.81 5.91 12.60
C PRO A 747 -29.53 5.77 14.10
N THR A 748 -28.87 6.75 14.71
CA THR A 748 -28.81 6.89 16.17
C THR A 748 -30.17 7.36 16.69
N PRO A 749 -30.69 6.82 17.81
CA PRO A 749 -32.02 7.19 18.34
C PRO A 749 -32.21 8.68 18.64
N ASP A 750 -31.13 9.45 18.80
CA ASP A 750 -31.15 10.84 19.27
C ASP A 750 -31.01 11.92 18.19
N SER A 751 -31.04 11.58 16.90
CA SER A 751 -31.08 12.62 15.86
C SER A 751 -32.45 13.30 15.82
N PRO A 752 -32.55 14.64 16.01
CA PRO A 752 -33.83 15.33 15.92
C PRO A 752 -34.40 15.18 14.51
N ARG A 753 -35.61 14.62 14.40
CA ARG A 753 -36.32 14.55 13.12
C ARG A 753 -36.49 15.96 12.56
N PRO A 754 -36.27 16.19 11.26
CA PRO A 754 -36.61 17.46 10.62
C PRO A 754 -38.09 17.75 10.89
N ARG A 755 -38.40 18.93 11.42
CA ARG A 755 -39.78 19.39 11.57
C ARG A 755 -40.39 19.53 10.18
N GLU A 756 -41.43 18.75 9.90
CA GLU A 756 -42.37 19.00 8.82
C GLU A 756 -43.31 20.14 9.26
N ASP A 757 -42.89 21.38 8.98
CA ASP A 757 -43.76 22.56 8.91
C ASP A 757 -43.51 23.12 7.48
N LEU A 758 -44.46 23.40 6.57
CA LEU A 758 -45.92 23.45 6.54
C LEU A 758 -46.35 23.38 5.05
N THR A 759 -47.64 23.10 4.84
CA THR A 759 -48.47 23.53 3.70
C THR A 759 -48.20 24.95 3.19
#